data_AF-A0A3M1DCC2-F1
#
_entry.id   AF-A0A3M1DCC2-F1
#
_cell.length_a   1.000
_cell.length_b   1.000
_cell.length_c   1.000
_cell.angle_alpha   90.00
_cell.angle_beta   90.00
_cell.angle_gamma   90.00
#
_symmetry.space_group_name_H-M   'P 1'
#
loop_
_entity.id
_entity.type
_entity.pdbx_description
1 polymer ?
#
loop_
_entity_poly.entity_id
_entity_poly.type
_entity_poly.pdbx_seq_one_letter_code
_entity_poly.pdbx_strand_id
1 'polypeptide(L)'
;MGLNEVRSRFLAFMRERAHVIIPSASLLPKDDPTTLFTGSGMQPLVPYLLGKPHPAGGRLANSQKCFRQMDIEEVGDNRHTTFFEMLGNWSLGDYFKEEQLRQFFTFLTDPESGLGLSPERLYVTVFAGDTKLGIPKDDESISIWQDIFSRVGITASAVVLGDEENAAQQGMQGGRIFAYDAKKNWWSRAGVPEAMPPGEPGGPDSEVFYDFGPIDEQGKERHDPGRFGPYCHPNCDCGRFVEIGNSVFMEFIKQEDGTFAKLPQKNVDFGGGLERLTAAAQHRADVFPCAHGPIIDILESESKKPYREDEASTRAMRIVGDHMKAAVFLITDGAMPSNTEAGYVVRRLIRRSVRYADTLGLPPAFLGRIVAVVAQMYAEAYPEVYERQKATQQAVEEEEQRFRTTLAKGMRLLAPHLRTGNTIDGETVFQLVTTYGFPREMIAEIAAEHNATIDESGFAEAMQRHREQSRKGAERKFKGGLADHSEQTIKYHTATHLLHAALRKVLGEHVLQRGSNITAERLRFDFSHPQKLTNEECARVETLVNEWIQADLPVRYEDLPLAQARARGAIGLFGEKYPEIVRIYTIGDPSDSVSIEFCGGPHVEHTGVLGTFRIVKEEALAAGVRRIRAVLE
;
A
#
# COMPACT_ATOMS: atom_id res chain seq x y z
N MET A 1 -26.60 14.39 3.84
CA MET A 1 -25.23 14.76 4.24
C MET A 1 -24.24 14.14 3.26
N GLY A 2 -23.38 14.95 2.62
CA GLY A 2 -22.33 14.45 1.71
C GLY A 2 -21.01 14.14 2.43
N LEU A 3 -20.07 13.48 1.74
CA LEU A 3 -18.76 13.09 2.30
C LEU A 3 -18.01 14.27 2.96
N ASN A 4 -17.91 15.41 2.27
CA ASN A 4 -17.25 16.62 2.80
C ASN A 4 -17.97 17.19 4.02
N GLU A 5 -19.30 17.14 4.04
CA GLU A 5 -20.09 17.63 5.17
C GLU A 5 -19.87 16.76 6.42
N VAL A 6 -19.88 15.42 6.28
CA VAL A 6 -19.58 14.50 7.38
C VAL A 6 -18.18 14.73 7.94
N ARG A 7 -17.17 14.87 7.07
CA ARG A 7 -15.78 15.17 7.47
C ARG A 7 -15.71 16.48 8.25
N SER A 8 -16.28 17.55 7.70
CA SER A 8 -16.22 18.88 8.32
C SER A 8 -16.97 18.93 9.65
N ARG A 9 -18.12 18.26 9.78
CA ARG A 9 -18.85 18.15 11.04
C ARG A 9 -18.04 17.41 12.10
N PHE A 10 -17.42 16.28 11.77
CA PHE A 10 -16.57 15.56 12.71
C PHE A 10 -15.40 16.43 13.21
N LEU A 11 -14.66 17.06 12.28
CA LEU A 11 -13.52 17.90 12.66
C LEU A 11 -13.94 19.12 13.49
N ALA A 12 -15.11 19.71 13.20
CA ALA A 12 -15.67 20.79 14.01
C ALA A 12 -16.06 20.29 15.42
N PHE A 13 -16.76 19.16 15.50
CA PHE A 13 -17.19 18.53 16.74
C PHE A 13 -16.01 18.20 17.67
N MET A 14 -14.90 17.70 17.12
CA MET A 14 -13.69 17.41 17.89
C MET A 14 -12.97 18.69 18.32
N ARG A 15 -12.91 19.71 17.45
CA ARG A 15 -12.29 21.01 17.77
C ARG A 15 -12.99 21.70 18.94
N GLU A 16 -14.33 21.66 18.98
CA GLU A 16 -15.12 22.18 20.11
C GLU A 16 -14.83 21.46 21.44
N ARG A 17 -14.34 20.21 21.36
CA ARG A 17 -13.91 19.37 22.50
C ARG A 17 -12.40 19.45 22.75
N ALA A 18 -11.79 20.58 22.37
CA ALA A 18 -10.38 20.89 22.57
C ALA A 18 -9.37 19.96 21.87
N HIS A 19 -9.80 19.22 20.84
CA HIS A 19 -8.86 18.47 20.02
C HIS A 19 -8.17 19.38 19.01
N VAL A 20 -6.86 19.21 18.88
CA VAL A 20 -6.09 19.87 17.82
C VAL A 20 -6.24 19.07 16.54
N ILE A 21 -6.70 19.74 15.47
CA ILE A 21 -6.81 19.11 14.16
C ILE A 21 -5.43 19.07 13.50
N ILE A 22 -4.89 17.87 13.34
CA ILE A 22 -3.59 17.62 12.69
C ILE A 22 -3.79 17.24 11.22
N PRO A 23 -2.83 17.50 10.32
CA PRO A 23 -2.94 17.07 8.93
C PRO A 23 -2.94 15.53 8.82
N SER A 24 -3.53 15.01 7.75
CA SER A 24 -3.38 13.60 7.36
C SER A 24 -1.90 13.31 7.06
N ALA A 25 -1.40 12.18 7.55
CA ALA A 25 -0.13 11.63 7.09
C ALA A 25 -0.23 11.13 5.64
N SER A 26 0.94 10.97 5.02
CA SER A 26 1.11 10.34 3.70
C SER A 26 0.66 8.87 3.73
N LEU A 27 0.05 8.39 2.65
CA LEU A 27 -0.21 6.97 2.41
C LEU A 27 1.08 6.15 2.32
N LEU A 28 2.21 6.78 2.01
CA LEU A 28 3.54 6.18 2.00
C LEU A 28 4.27 6.53 3.30
N PRO A 29 4.38 5.60 4.26
CA PRO A 29 5.12 5.85 5.48
C PRO A 29 6.63 6.00 5.16
N LYS A 30 7.27 7.02 5.74
CA LYS A 30 8.70 7.32 5.47
C LYS A 30 9.68 6.50 6.31
N ASP A 31 9.28 6.14 7.53
CA ASP A 31 10.16 5.57 8.56
C ASP A 31 9.61 4.27 9.17
N ASP A 32 8.70 3.58 8.47
CA ASP A 32 8.11 2.31 8.91
C ASP A 32 8.51 1.18 7.93
N PRO A 33 9.46 0.30 8.30
CA PRO A 33 9.86 -0.81 7.44
C PRO A 33 8.88 -2.00 7.48
N THR A 34 7.86 -1.96 8.33
CA THR A 34 6.95 -3.09 8.56
C THR A 34 5.74 -3.08 7.64
N THR A 35 5.37 -1.92 7.11
CA THR A 35 4.19 -1.74 6.26
C THR A 35 4.53 -0.92 5.02
N LEU A 36 3.87 -1.24 3.91
CA LEU A 36 4.06 -0.51 2.64
C LEU A 36 3.19 0.75 2.55
N PHE A 37 2.05 0.75 3.23
CA PHE A 37 1.07 1.84 3.21
C PHE A 37 0.54 2.14 4.59
N THR A 38 0.08 3.38 4.79
CA THR A 38 -0.70 3.76 5.96
C THR A 38 -2.11 3.18 5.86
N GLY A 39 -2.43 2.21 6.73
CA GLY A 39 -3.70 1.48 6.73
C GLY A 39 -4.70 1.91 7.81
N SER A 40 -4.26 2.72 8.77
CA SER A 40 -5.09 3.22 9.89
C SER A 40 -4.66 4.61 10.37
N GLY A 41 -5.59 5.31 11.02
CA GLY A 41 -5.40 6.61 11.64
C GLY A 41 -4.28 6.65 12.69
N MET A 42 -4.16 5.58 13.47
CA MET A 42 -3.21 5.50 14.58
C MET A 42 -1.77 5.21 14.16
N GLN A 43 -1.54 4.67 12.96
CA GLN A 43 -0.22 4.18 12.55
C GLN A 43 0.84 5.30 12.60
N PRO A 44 0.57 6.53 12.13
CA PRO A 44 1.50 7.66 12.30
C PRO A 44 1.66 8.12 13.76
N LEU A 45 0.77 7.69 14.67
CA LEU A 45 0.71 8.11 16.06
C LEU A 45 1.29 7.10 17.05
N VAL A 46 1.70 5.91 16.59
CA VAL A 46 2.26 4.83 17.42
C VAL A 46 3.32 5.31 18.42
N PRO A 47 4.32 6.14 18.04
CA PRO A 47 5.32 6.60 19.01
C PRO A 47 4.72 7.35 20.20
N TYR A 48 3.63 8.08 19.99
CA TYR A 48 3.01 8.92 21.02
C TYR A 48 2.06 8.11 21.92
N LEU A 49 1.37 7.14 21.34
CA LEU A 49 0.58 6.15 22.08
C LEU A 49 1.46 5.36 23.08
N LEU A 50 2.74 5.15 22.73
CA LEU A 50 3.76 4.52 23.58
C LEU A 50 4.38 5.43 24.65
N GLY A 51 3.96 6.69 24.77
CA GLY A 51 4.42 7.61 25.82
C GLY A 51 5.31 8.75 25.34
N LYS A 52 5.64 8.84 24.05
CA LYS A 52 6.31 10.04 23.52
C LYS A 52 5.33 11.23 23.54
N PRO A 53 5.73 12.41 24.03
CA PRO A 53 4.88 13.60 23.90
C PRO A 53 4.67 13.99 22.43
N HIS A 54 3.43 14.27 22.05
CA HIS A 54 3.11 14.83 20.73
C HIS A 54 3.24 16.36 20.76
N PRO A 55 3.85 17.01 19.75
CA PRO A 55 4.09 18.46 19.76
C PRO A 55 2.81 19.31 19.80
N ALA A 56 1.68 18.75 19.35
CA ALA A 56 0.37 19.41 19.36
C ALA A 56 -0.47 19.14 20.63
N GLY A 57 0.07 18.45 21.64
CA GLY A 57 -0.63 18.12 22.88
C GLY A 57 -1.29 16.73 22.90
N GLY A 58 -2.13 16.48 23.91
CA GLY A 58 -2.68 15.15 24.21
C GLY A 58 -4.05 14.83 23.62
N ARG A 59 -4.73 15.79 22.97
CA ARG A 59 -6.01 15.60 22.28
C ARG A 59 -5.85 15.93 20.81
N LEU A 60 -5.91 14.93 19.93
CA LEU A 60 -5.65 15.07 18.51
C LEU A 60 -6.82 14.55 17.69
N ALA A 61 -7.11 15.15 16.54
CA ALA A 61 -8.06 14.58 15.59
C ALA A 61 -7.65 14.87 14.14
N ASN A 62 -8.04 14.02 13.20
CA ASN A 62 -7.88 14.28 11.78
C ASN A 62 -8.86 13.45 10.92
N SER A 63 -8.74 13.61 9.61
CA SER A 63 -9.24 12.67 8.61
C SER A 63 -8.02 12.03 7.96
N GLN A 64 -7.66 10.81 8.34
CA GLN A 64 -6.46 10.15 7.84
C GLN A 64 -6.79 9.41 6.53
N LYS A 65 -6.05 9.72 5.47
CA LYS A 65 -6.00 8.90 4.25
C LYS A 65 -5.50 7.50 4.59
N CYS A 66 -6.27 6.46 4.26
CA CYS A 66 -5.89 5.07 4.48
C CYS A 66 -5.94 4.27 3.19
N PHE A 67 -5.02 3.31 3.05
CA PHE A 67 -5.03 2.34 1.97
C PHE A 67 -4.91 0.91 2.52
N ARG A 68 -5.82 0.02 2.12
CA ARG A 68 -5.81 -1.41 2.45
C ARG A 68 -5.66 -2.24 1.20
N GLN A 69 -4.48 -2.84 1.05
CA GLN A 69 -4.16 -3.70 -0.10
C GLN A 69 -4.96 -5.02 -0.07
N MET A 70 -5.26 -5.54 1.11
CA MET A 70 -5.93 -6.84 1.29
C MET A 70 -7.36 -6.83 0.75
N ASP A 71 -8.00 -5.67 0.77
CA ASP A 71 -9.40 -5.49 0.39
C ASP A 71 -9.59 -5.39 -1.13
N ILE A 72 -8.50 -5.35 -1.92
CA ILE A 72 -8.55 -5.20 -3.39
C ILE A 72 -9.53 -6.21 -3.99
N GLU A 73 -9.44 -7.47 -3.61
CA GLU A 73 -10.24 -8.57 -4.14
C GLU A 73 -11.72 -8.49 -3.74
N GLU A 74 -12.02 -7.90 -2.57
CA GLU A 74 -13.36 -7.76 -2.01
C GLU A 74 -14.13 -6.57 -2.64
N VAL A 75 -13.41 -5.56 -3.13
CA VAL A 75 -14.02 -4.43 -3.84
C VAL A 75 -14.89 -4.92 -5.00
N GLY A 76 -16.10 -4.38 -5.04
CA GLY A 76 -17.16 -4.80 -5.95
C GLY A 76 -18.45 -5.16 -5.20
N ASP A 77 -18.33 -5.50 -3.92
CA ASP A 77 -19.47 -5.55 -3.01
C ASP A 77 -19.96 -4.14 -2.63
N ASN A 78 -20.86 -4.02 -1.66
CA ASN A 78 -21.48 -2.74 -1.31
C ASN A 78 -20.74 -1.92 -0.24
N ARG A 79 -19.59 -2.37 0.29
CA ARG A 79 -19.01 -1.79 1.53
C ARG A 79 -17.48 -1.77 1.63
N HIS A 80 -16.76 -2.58 0.84
CA HIS A 80 -15.30 -2.62 0.84
C HIS A 80 -14.70 -1.64 -0.16
N THR A 81 -13.64 -0.96 0.27
CA THR A 81 -12.90 0.04 -0.51
C THR A 81 -11.42 -0.09 -0.23
N THR A 82 -10.57 0.06 -1.24
CA THR A 82 -9.11 0.03 -1.05
C THR A 82 -8.58 1.33 -0.48
N PHE A 83 -9.17 2.47 -0.89
CA PHE A 83 -8.90 3.79 -0.29
C PHE A 83 -10.15 4.30 0.43
N PHE A 84 -9.93 4.73 1.65
CA PHE A 84 -10.94 5.40 2.46
C PHE A 84 -10.30 6.40 3.41
N GLU A 85 -11.12 7.27 3.98
CA GLU A 85 -10.67 8.14 5.06
C GLU A 85 -11.11 7.59 6.41
N MET A 86 -10.17 7.48 7.33
CA MET A 86 -10.45 7.16 8.72
C MET A 86 -10.49 8.46 9.51
N LEU A 87 -11.69 8.87 9.89
CA LEU A 87 -11.89 9.95 10.87
C LEU A 87 -11.33 9.45 12.21
N GLY A 88 -10.35 10.16 12.74
CA GLY A 88 -9.67 9.74 13.95
C GLY A 88 -9.71 10.79 15.03
N ASN A 89 -9.83 10.34 16.27
CA ASN A 89 -9.54 11.14 17.44
C ASN A 89 -8.74 10.32 18.46
N TRP A 90 -7.79 11.00 19.10
CA TRP A 90 -6.83 10.37 20.00
C TRP A 90 -6.73 11.12 21.31
N SER A 91 -6.83 10.34 22.39
CA SER A 91 -6.45 10.75 23.74
C SER A 91 -5.11 10.11 24.08
N LEU A 92 -4.10 10.94 24.31
CA LEU A 92 -2.77 10.52 24.74
C LEU A 92 -2.64 10.74 26.25
N GLY A 93 -3.35 9.91 27.03
CA GLY A 93 -3.33 9.97 28.50
C GLY A 93 -4.24 11.01 29.14
N ASP A 94 -5.19 11.60 28.40
CA ASP A 94 -6.04 12.71 28.90
C ASP A 94 -7.44 12.26 29.34
N TYR A 95 -8.21 11.66 28.43
CA TYR A 95 -9.51 11.03 28.70
C TYR A 95 -9.55 9.56 28.23
N PHE A 96 -10.60 8.83 28.61
CA PHE A 96 -10.74 7.38 28.31
C PHE A 96 -12.18 7.00 27.93
N LYS A 97 -12.64 5.79 28.25
CA LYS A 97 -13.94 5.19 27.88
C LYS A 97 -15.15 6.09 28.09
N GLU A 98 -15.33 6.61 29.31
CA GLU A 98 -16.50 7.43 29.69
C GLU A 98 -16.71 8.62 28.74
N GLU A 99 -15.64 9.37 28.48
CA GLU A 99 -15.71 10.55 27.61
C GLU A 99 -15.79 10.13 26.14
N GLN A 100 -14.97 9.16 25.70
CA GLN A 100 -14.94 8.71 24.30
C GLN A 100 -16.29 8.20 23.82
N LEU A 101 -16.89 7.25 24.56
CA LEU A 101 -18.12 6.58 24.13
C LEU A 101 -19.30 7.56 24.08
N ARG A 102 -19.38 8.48 25.06
CA ARG A 102 -20.40 9.53 25.07
C ARG A 102 -20.21 10.54 23.95
N GLN A 103 -18.97 10.97 23.70
CA GLN A 103 -18.67 11.89 22.61
C GLN A 103 -19.03 11.26 21.26
N PHE A 104 -18.63 10.00 21.04
CA PHE A 104 -18.94 9.33 19.78
C PHE A 104 -20.45 9.14 19.59
N PHE A 105 -21.17 8.67 20.61
CA PHE A 105 -22.64 8.58 20.54
C PHE A 105 -23.31 9.93 20.26
N THR A 106 -22.83 11.01 20.91
CA THR A 106 -23.34 12.36 20.67
C THR A 106 -23.09 12.77 19.22
N PHE A 107 -21.88 12.58 18.70
CA PHE A 107 -21.57 12.87 17.30
C PHE A 107 -22.47 12.08 16.33
N LEU A 108 -22.79 10.82 16.64
CA LEU A 108 -23.67 10.02 15.79
C LEU A 108 -25.11 10.53 15.83
N THR A 109 -25.65 10.89 16.99
CA THR A 109 -27.09 11.03 17.20
C THR A 109 -27.59 12.46 17.28
N ASP A 110 -26.74 13.42 17.64
CA ASP A 110 -27.10 14.84 17.71
C ASP A 110 -27.27 15.41 16.28
N PRO A 111 -28.45 15.96 15.91
CA PRO A 111 -28.67 16.54 14.58
C PRO A 111 -27.99 17.89 14.37
N GLU A 112 -27.70 18.64 15.45
CA GLU A 112 -27.10 19.97 15.38
C GLU A 112 -25.57 19.87 15.32
N SER A 113 -24.98 19.15 16.28
CA SER A 113 -23.51 19.03 16.38
C SER A 113 -22.94 17.82 15.64
N GLY A 114 -23.79 16.86 15.26
CA GLY A 114 -23.40 15.55 14.74
C GLY A 114 -24.10 15.16 13.42
N LEU A 115 -24.41 13.86 13.30
CA LEU A 115 -24.98 13.25 12.10
C LEU A 115 -26.51 13.07 12.16
N GLY A 116 -27.13 13.19 13.34
CA GLY A 116 -28.58 13.00 13.51
C GLY A 116 -29.07 11.58 13.26
N LEU A 117 -28.22 10.55 13.42
CA LEU A 117 -28.60 9.15 13.25
C LEU A 117 -29.61 8.74 14.34
N SER A 118 -30.55 7.88 13.97
CA SER A 118 -31.48 7.30 14.94
C SER A 118 -30.74 6.37 15.91
N PRO A 119 -30.81 6.61 17.24
CA PRO A 119 -30.22 5.71 18.23
C PRO A 119 -30.74 4.27 18.15
N GLU A 120 -31.96 4.07 17.64
CA GLU A 120 -32.57 2.73 17.50
C GLU A 120 -31.85 1.83 16.49
N ARG A 121 -31.10 2.43 15.57
CA ARG A 121 -30.30 1.71 14.57
C ARG A 121 -28.87 1.46 15.03
N LEU A 122 -28.49 1.88 16.24
CA LEU A 122 -27.15 1.70 16.76
C LEU A 122 -27.06 0.44 17.62
N TYR A 123 -26.06 -0.38 17.31
CA TYR A 123 -25.70 -1.60 18.03
C TYR A 123 -24.22 -1.56 18.35
N VAL A 124 -23.81 -2.22 19.43
CA VAL A 124 -22.45 -2.09 19.95
C VAL A 124 -21.82 -3.45 20.20
N THR A 125 -20.54 -3.58 19.89
CA THR A 125 -19.71 -4.71 20.28
C THR A 125 -18.68 -4.27 21.32
N VAL A 126 -18.23 -5.23 22.15
CA VAL A 126 -17.25 -5.02 23.23
C VAL A 126 -16.44 -6.29 23.46
N PHE A 127 -15.29 -6.17 24.11
CA PHE A 127 -14.44 -7.33 24.43
C PHE A 127 -15.06 -8.25 25.50
N ALA A 128 -15.16 -9.55 25.20
CA ALA A 128 -15.66 -10.59 26.10
C ALA A 128 -14.66 -11.01 27.20
N GLY A 129 -13.40 -10.55 27.12
CA GLY A 129 -12.34 -10.99 28.02
C GLY A 129 -11.59 -12.20 27.48
N ASP A 130 -10.41 -12.43 28.05
CA ASP A 130 -9.63 -13.64 27.83
C ASP A 130 -9.22 -14.23 29.18
N THR A 131 -9.93 -15.27 29.60
CA THR A 131 -9.68 -15.94 30.87
C THR A 131 -8.36 -16.71 30.89
N LYS A 132 -7.84 -17.15 29.74
CA LYS A 132 -6.56 -17.87 29.65
C LYS A 132 -5.39 -16.93 29.89
N LEU A 133 -5.49 -15.69 29.41
CA LEU A 133 -4.47 -14.65 29.56
C LEU A 133 -4.70 -13.73 30.77
N GLY A 134 -5.77 -13.96 31.53
CA GLY A 134 -6.10 -13.15 32.70
C GLY A 134 -6.60 -11.74 32.36
N ILE A 135 -7.08 -11.52 31.14
CA ILE A 135 -7.60 -10.23 30.68
C ILE A 135 -9.12 -10.21 30.94
N PRO A 136 -9.62 -9.25 31.74
CA PRO A 136 -11.04 -9.21 32.08
C PRO A 136 -11.92 -8.80 30.89
N LYS A 137 -13.20 -9.16 30.97
CA LYS A 137 -14.26 -8.63 30.11
C LYS A 137 -14.39 -7.11 30.26
N ASP A 138 -14.73 -6.40 29.19
CA ASP A 138 -14.89 -4.95 29.23
C ASP A 138 -16.25 -4.50 29.83
N ASP A 139 -16.45 -4.81 31.11
CA ASP A 139 -17.65 -4.45 31.87
C ASP A 139 -17.85 -2.94 32.03
N GLU A 140 -16.77 -2.17 31.95
CA GLU A 140 -16.79 -0.71 32.00
C GLU A 140 -17.52 -0.16 30.78
N SER A 141 -17.09 -0.53 29.56
CA SER A 141 -17.75 -0.09 28.33
C SER A 141 -19.20 -0.55 28.25
N ILE A 142 -19.52 -1.77 28.71
CA ILE A 142 -20.91 -2.26 28.79
C ILE A 142 -21.77 -1.33 29.64
N SER A 143 -21.31 -1.00 30.85
CA SER A 143 -22.07 -0.16 31.78
C SER A 143 -22.28 1.26 31.23
N ILE A 144 -21.26 1.81 30.57
CA ILE A 144 -21.33 3.13 29.93
C ILE A 144 -22.36 3.13 28.80
N TRP A 145 -22.33 2.11 27.92
CA TRP A 145 -23.29 2.00 26.83
C TRP A 145 -24.72 1.80 27.32
N GLN A 146 -24.92 1.01 28.38
CA GLN A 146 -26.23 0.86 29.02
C GLN A 146 -26.77 2.20 29.52
N ASP A 147 -25.94 3.00 30.19
CA ASP A 147 -26.33 4.34 30.62
C ASP A 147 -26.61 5.26 29.41
N ILE A 148 -25.76 5.27 28.38
CA ILE A 148 -25.97 6.06 27.15
C ILE A 148 -27.33 5.74 26.50
N PHE A 149 -27.63 4.45 26.26
CA PHE A 149 -28.90 4.04 25.67
C PHE A 149 -30.10 4.34 26.57
N SER A 150 -29.96 4.15 27.89
CA SER A 150 -31.06 4.44 28.82
C SER A 150 -31.48 5.92 28.82
N ARG A 151 -30.54 6.84 28.63
CA ARG A 151 -30.80 8.30 28.55
C ARG A 151 -31.61 8.70 27.33
N VAL A 152 -31.59 7.89 26.28
CA VAL A 152 -32.42 8.08 25.08
C VAL A 152 -33.62 7.13 25.04
N GLY A 153 -33.93 6.47 26.15
CA GLY A 153 -35.12 5.61 26.29
C GLY A 153 -34.98 4.20 25.72
N ILE A 154 -33.75 3.74 25.44
CA ILE A 154 -33.48 2.42 24.88
C ILE A 154 -32.96 1.47 25.96
N THR A 155 -33.63 0.33 26.13
CA THR A 155 -33.12 -0.76 26.96
C THR A 155 -32.07 -1.55 26.18
N ALA A 156 -30.81 -1.49 26.62
CA ALA A 156 -29.68 -2.15 25.96
C ALA A 156 -29.17 -3.35 26.76
N SER A 157 -29.76 -4.53 26.54
CA SER A 157 -29.27 -5.78 27.13
C SER A 157 -27.94 -6.20 26.51
N ALA A 158 -27.00 -6.64 27.35
CA ALA A 158 -25.72 -7.19 26.94
C ALA A 158 -25.79 -8.71 26.74
N VAL A 159 -25.26 -9.21 25.62
CA VAL A 159 -25.25 -10.64 25.25
C VAL A 159 -23.81 -11.06 24.97
N VAL A 160 -23.37 -12.19 25.52
CA VAL A 160 -22.04 -12.75 25.22
C VAL A 160 -22.16 -13.74 24.07
N LEU A 161 -21.56 -13.40 22.93
CA LEU A 161 -21.61 -14.23 21.72
C LEU A 161 -20.30 -14.99 21.46
N GLY A 162 -19.16 -14.51 21.96
CA GLY A 162 -17.89 -15.20 21.77
C GLY A 162 -17.37 -15.05 20.34
N ASP A 163 -17.30 -16.14 19.58
CA ASP A 163 -16.87 -16.11 18.17
C ASP A 163 -18.06 -15.95 17.20
N GLU A 164 -17.74 -15.74 15.92
CA GLU A 164 -18.74 -15.54 14.87
C GLU A 164 -19.58 -16.78 14.59
N GLU A 165 -19.00 -17.98 14.73
CA GLU A 165 -19.72 -19.23 14.50
C GLU A 165 -20.83 -19.41 15.53
N ASN A 166 -20.51 -19.19 16.80
CA ASN A 166 -21.51 -19.23 17.86
C ASN A 166 -22.52 -18.07 17.73
N ALA A 167 -22.07 -16.87 17.34
CA ALA A 167 -22.97 -15.75 17.08
C ALA A 167 -24.02 -16.06 15.99
N ALA A 168 -23.61 -16.73 14.92
CA ALA A 168 -24.50 -17.16 13.83
C ALA A 168 -25.55 -18.18 14.28
N GLN A 169 -25.26 -18.97 15.32
CA GLN A 169 -26.19 -19.96 15.89
C GLN A 169 -27.12 -19.39 16.96
N GLN A 170 -26.71 -18.35 17.69
CA GLN A 170 -27.51 -17.79 18.79
C GLN A 170 -28.31 -16.54 18.39
N GLY A 171 -27.81 -15.78 17.41
CA GLY A 171 -28.38 -14.50 17.03
C GLY A 171 -28.32 -13.45 18.13
N MET A 172 -29.01 -12.33 17.92
CA MET A 172 -28.92 -11.18 18.82
C MET A 172 -29.67 -11.34 20.16
N GLN A 173 -30.58 -12.30 20.31
CA GLN A 173 -31.32 -12.54 21.57
C GLN A 173 -32.02 -11.29 22.16
N GLY A 174 -32.43 -10.34 21.30
CA GLY A 174 -32.99 -9.05 21.73
C GLY A 174 -32.00 -8.09 22.40
N GLY A 175 -30.70 -8.42 22.38
CA GLY A 175 -29.61 -7.59 22.87
C GLY A 175 -29.32 -6.39 21.96
N ARG A 176 -28.52 -5.47 22.50
CA ARG A 176 -28.00 -4.30 21.78
C ARG A 176 -26.49 -4.09 21.97
N ILE A 177 -25.94 -4.69 23.02
CA ILE A 177 -24.50 -4.71 23.32
C ILE A 177 -24.05 -6.17 23.25
N PHE A 178 -23.00 -6.47 22.48
CA PHE A 178 -22.57 -7.84 22.21
C PHE A 178 -21.10 -8.03 22.54
N ALA A 179 -20.79 -8.97 23.42
CA ALA A 179 -19.43 -9.28 23.78
C ALA A 179 -18.86 -10.38 22.88
N TYR A 180 -17.80 -10.07 22.14
CA TYR A 180 -17.08 -11.03 21.29
C TYR A 180 -15.64 -11.27 21.78
N ASP A 181 -15.03 -12.34 21.26
CA ASP A 181 -13.66 -12.72 21.57
C ASP A 181 -12.61 -11.73 21.04
N ALA A 182 -11.34 -12.04 21.28
CA ALA A 182 -10.22 -11.18 20.90
C ALA A 182 -10.00 -11.06 19.39
N LYS A 183 -10.61 -11.91 18.55
CA LYS A 183 -10.52 -11.76 17.09
C LYS A 183 -11.39 -10.61 16.59
N LYS A 184 -12.41 -10.22 17.37
CA LYS A 184 -13.36 -9.18 16.99
C LYS A 184 -13.22 -7.93 17.84
N ASN A 185 -12.96 -8.06 19.14
CA ASN A 185 -12.91 -6.90 20.05
C ASN A 185 -11.61 -6.78 20.83
N TRP A 186 -10.48 -6.94 20.15
CA TRP A 186 -9.18 -6.60 20.70
C TRP A 186 -8.30 -6.00 19.62
N TRP A 187 -7.60 -4.95 19.98
CA TRP A 187 -6.66 -4.30 19.09
C TRP A 187 -5.21 -4.40 19.59
N SER A 188 -4.33 -4.81 18.68
CA SER A 188 -2.88 -4.61 18.77
C SER A 188 -2.28 -4.62 17.36
N ARG A 189 -1.03 -4.16 17.19
CA ARG A 189 -0.32 -4.24 15.90
C ARG A 189 -0.08 -5.67 15.42
N ALA A 190 -0.08 -6.64 16.34
CA ALA A 190 0.15 -8.05 16.06
C ALA A 190 -1.14 -8.89 16.04
N GLY A 191 -2.31 -8.25 16.11
CA GLY A 191 -3.61 -8.92 16.15
C GLY A 191 -4.00 -9.35 17.58
N VAL A 192 -4.37 -10.61 17.74
CA VAL A 192 -4.87 -11.15 19.02
C VAL A 192 -3.82 -11.09 20.15
N PRO A 193 -4.22 -11.01 21.42
CA PRO A 193 -3.31 -10.91 22.56
C PRO A 193 -2.19 -11.97 22.59
N GLU A 194 -2.49 -13.21 22.21
CA GLU A 194 -1.52 -14.31 22.17
C GLU A 194 -0.37 -14.01 21.20
N ALA A 195 -0.67 -13.37 20.08
CA ALA A 195 0.28 -13.06 19.01
C ALA A 195 1.12 -11.81 19.29
N MET A 196 0.74 -10.99 20.28
CA MET A 196 1.50 -9.80 20.66
C MET A 196 2.94 -10.16 21.07
N PRO A 197 3.95 -9.45 20.57
CA PRO A 197 5.30 -9.47 21.14
C PRO A 197 5.34 -8.81 22.52
N PRO A 198 6.26 -9.23 23.42
CA PRO A 198 6.54 -8.49 24.65
C PRO A 198 6.87 -7.02 24.37
N GLY A 199 6.38 -6.12 25.23
CA GLY A 199 6.54 -4.68 25.12
C GLY A 199 5.55 -3.99 24.17
N GLU A 200 4.73 -4.73 23.43
CA GLU A 200 3.70 -4.12 22.59
C GLU A 200 2.44 -3.73 23.39
N PRO A 201 1.84 -2.55 23.09
CA PRO A 201 0.59 -2.12 23.68
C PRO A 201 -0.59 -2.78 22.96
N GLY A 202 -1.67 -2.99 23.70
CA GLY A 202 -2.94 -3.44 23.16
C GLY A 202 -4.08 -3.10 24.11
N GLY A 203 -5.30 -3.38 23.69
CA GLY A 203 -6.45 -3.16 24.53
C GLY A 203 -7.76 -3.66 23.95
N PRO A 204 -8.80 -3.73 24.79
CA PRO A 204 -10.14 -3.97 24.32
C PRO A 204 -10.59 -2.81 23.44
N ASP A 205 -11.55 -3.09 22.59
CA ASP A 205 -12.20 -2.06 21.80
C ASP A 205 -13.73 -2.17 21.92
N SER A 206 -14.40 -1.10 21.47
CA SER A 206 -15.85 -1.05 21.37
C SER A 206 -16.24 -0.44 20.03
N GLU A 207 -16.94 -1.23 19.22
CA GLU A 207 -17.33 -0.84 17.88
C GLU A 207 -18.83 -0.51 17.84
N VAL A 208 -19.21 0.48 17.03
CA VAL A 208 -20.59 0.84 16.79
C VAL A 208 -20.99 0.44 15.39
N PHE A 209 -22.08 -0.31 15.30
CA PHE A 209 -22.69 -0.78 14.07
C PHE A 209 -23.98 -0.02 13.79
N TYR A 210 -24.20 0.27 12.52
CA TYR A 210 -25.46 0.81 12.02
C TYR A 210 -26.30 -0.29 11.35
N ASP A 211 -27.56 -0.42 11.77
CA ASP A 211 -28.54 -1.33 11.19
C ASP A 211 -29.24 -0.69 9.99
N PHE A 212 -28.93 -1.16 8.77
CA PHE A 212 -29.63 -0.77 7.55
C PHE A 212 -30.99 -1.46 7.38
N GLY A 213 -31.31 -2.45 8.23
CA GLY A 213 -32.52 -3.24 8.19
C GLY A 213 -32.35 -4.56 7.43
N PRO A 214 -33.26 -5.53 7.63
CA PRO A 214 -33.14 -6.86 7.04
C PRO A 214 -33.38 -6.89 5.52
N ILE A 215 -34.11 -5.90 4.98
CA ILE A 215 -34.45 -5.80 3.57
C ILE A 215 -33.54 -4.77 2.89
N ASP A 216 -33.03 -5.11 1.71
CA ASP A 216 -32.22 -4.21 0.89
C ASP A 216 -33.03 -3.21 0.07
N GLU A 217 -32.32 -2.30 -0.60
CA GLU A 217 -32.92 -1.27 -1.45
C GLU A 217 -33.68 -1.84 -2.66
N GLN A 218 -33.51 -3.12 -2.97
CA GLN A 218 -34.22 -3.84 -4.04
C GLN A 218 -35.38 -4.71 -3.50
N GLY A 219 -35.63 -4.68 -2.19
CA GLY A 219 -36.71 -5.47 -1.56
C GLY A 219 -36.33 -6.92 -1.25
N LYS A 220 -35.04 -7.28 -1.31
CA LYS A 220 -34.54 -8.64 -1.03
C LYS A 220 -34.02 -8.74 0.41
N GLU A 221 -34.20 -9.91 1.02
CA GLU A 221 -33.58 -10.24 2.30
C GLU A 221 -32.05 -10.17 2.19
N ARG A 222 -31.42 -9.39 3.07
CA ARG A 222 -29.96 -9.28 3.15
C ARG A 222 -29.32 -10.56 3.69
N HIS A 223 -30.00 -11.22 4.64
CA HIS A 223 -29.47 -12.40 5.33
C HIS A 223 -29.88 -13.68 4.62
N ASP A 224 -28.89 -14.43 4.13
CA ASP A 224 -29.06 -15.78 3.60
C ASP A 224 -28.64 -16.82 4.67
N PRO A 225 -29.58 -17.57 5.27
CA PRO A 225 -29.26 -18.56 6.28
C PRO A 225 -28.35 -19.69 5.81
N GLY A 226 -28.37 -20.01 4.50
CA GLY A 226 -27.51 -21.05 3.93
C GLY A 226 -26.05 -20.63 3.84
N ARG A 227 -25.78 -19.32 3.80
CA ARG A 227 -24.43 -18.75 3.70
C ARG A 227 -23.88 -18.25 5.03
N PHE A 228 -24.72 -17.62 5.86
CA PHE A 228 -24.28 -16.90 7.06
C PHE A 228 -24.78 -17.53 8.36
N GLY A 229 -25.39 -18.71 8.31
CA GLY A 229 -25.99 -19.37 9.46
C GLY A 229 -27.40 -18.88 9.79
N PRO A 230 -28.09 -19.55 10.72
CA PRO A 230 -29.53 -19.36 10.93
C PRO A 230 -29.93 -17.96 11.41
N TYR A 231 -29.03 -17.23 12.07
CA TYR A 231 -29.32 -15.91 12.62
C TYR A 231 -28.30 -14.85 12.22
N CYS A 232 -28.79 -13.62 12.05
CA CYS A 232 -27.98 -12.43 11.82
C CYS A 232 -27.52 -11.80 13.15
N HIS A 233 -26.35 -11.16 13.15
CA HIS A 233 -25.73 -10.46 14.27
C HIS A 233 -24.83 -9.32 13.76
N PRO A 234 -24.30 -8.41 14.61
CA PRO A 234 -23.51 -7.25 14.14
C PRO A 234 -22.28 -7.61 13.28
N ASN A 235 -21.50 -8.61 13.69
CA ASN A 235 -20.36 -9.12 12.92
C ASN A 235 -20.75 -10.03 11.73
N CYS A 236 -22.00 -10.01 11.26
CA CYS A 236 -22.43 -10.83 10.13
C CYS A 236 -22.22 -10.08 8.81
N ASP A 237 -21.56 -10.74 7.84
CA ASP A 237 -21.25 -10.15 6.54
C ASP A 237 -22.44 -10.01 5.57
N CYS A 238 -23.67 -10.30 6.01
CA CYS A 238 -24.86 -10.19 5.17
C CYS A 238 -25.19 -8.74 4.73
N GLY A 239 -24.58 -7.73 5.34
CA GLY A 239 -24.71 -6.32 4.94
C GLY A 239 -25.88 -5.58 5.57
N ARG A 240 -26.56 -6.19 6.55
CA ARG A 240 -27.51 -5.51 7.42
C ARG A 240 -26.81 -4.57 8.38
N PHE A 241 -25.80 -5.08 9.09
CA PHE A 241 -25.01 -4.32 10.05
C PHE A 241 -23.70 -3.90 9.40
N VAL A 242 -23.34 -2.63 9.57
CA VAL A 242 -22.07 -2.09 9.10
C VAL A 242 -21.42 -1.33 10.24
N GLU A 243 -20.20 -1.70 10.57
CA GLU A 243 -19.36 -1.00 11.53
C GLU A 243 -19.05 0.42 11.01
N ILE A 244 -19.45 1.43 11.78
CA ILE A 244 -19.28 2.85 11.43
C ILE A 244 -18.22 3.56 12.29
N GLY A 245 -17.74 2.91 13.35
CA GLY A 245 -16.55 3.36 14.06
C GLY A 245 -16.16 2.44 15.21
N ASN A 246 -14.86 2.45 15.50
CA ASN A 246 -14.24 1.63 16.51
C ASN A 246 -13.47 2.52 17.51
N SER A 247 -13.78 2.39 18.81
CA SER A 247 -13.03 3.01 19.90
C SER A 247 -12.13 1.98 20.58
N VAL A 248 -10.83 2.06 20.30
CA VAL A 248 -9.80 1.21 20.90
C VAL A 248 -9.30 1.85 22.20
N PHE A 249 -9.25 1.04 23.26
CA PHE A 249 -8.85 1.45 24.60
C PHE A 249 -7.52 0.83 24.99
N MET A 250 -6.43 1.38 24.46
CA MET A 250 -5.07 0.92 24.77
C MET A 250 -4.75 1.12 26.25
N GLU A 251 -4.78 0.03 27.01
CA GLU A 251 -4.54 0.03 28.45
C GLU A 251 -3.67 -1.14 28.94
N PHE A 252 -3.26 -2.06 28.06
CA PHE A 252 -2.44 -3.21 28.40
C PHE A 252 -1.10 -3.22 27.64
N ILE A 253 -0.08 -3.79 28.26
CA ILE A 253 1.22 -4.07 27.66
C ILE A 253 1.65 -5.50 28.00
N LYS A 254 2.05 -6.25 26.99
CA LYS A 254 2.49 -7.63 27.17
C LYS A 254 3.87 -7.68 27.81
N GLN A 255 4.01 -8.52 28.82
CA GLN A 255 5.25 -8.74 29.55
C GLN A 255 6.08 -9.87 28.90
N GLU A 256 7.37 -9.94 29.25
CA GLU A 256 8.28 -11.00 28.80
C GLU A 256 7.83 -12.41 29.21
N ASP A 257 7.14 -12.54 30.34
CA ASP A 257 6.59 -13.81 30.83
C ASP A 257 5.25 -14.19 30.16
N GLY A 258 4.79 -13.39 29.18
CA GLY A 258 3.54 -13.58 28.46
C GLY A 258 2.29 -13.04 29.17
N THR A 259 2.42 -12.52 30.40
CA THR A 259 1.31 -11.88 31.12
C THR A 259 1.04 -10.46 30.61
N PHE A 260 -0.07 -9.86 31.05
CA PHE A 260 -0.44 -8.50 30.68
C PHE A 260 -0.46 -7.58 31.90
N ALA A 261 0.30 -6.48 31.81
CA ALA A 261 0.26 -5.39 32.80
C ALA A 261 -0.50 -4.19 32.24
N LYS A 262 -0.87 -3.23 33.10
CA LYS A 262 -1.46 -1.96 32.66
C LYS A 262 -0.40 -1.03 32.07
N LEU A 263 -0.76 -0.31 31.02
CA LEU A 263 0.08 0.75 30.46
C LEU A 263 0.21 1.91 31.46
N PRO A 264 1.37 2.61 31.48
CA PRO A 264 1.56 3.80 32.32
C PRO A 264 0.57 4.93 32.01
N GLN A 265 0.15 5.02 30.75
CA GLN A 265 -0.88 5.94 30.27
C GLN A 265 -1.97 5.14 29.54
N LYS A 266 -3.23 5.46 29.81
CA LYS A 266 -4.37 4.93 29.06
C LYS A 266 -4.60 5.81 27.84
N ASN A 267 -4.71 5.21 26.67
CA ASN A 267 -4.95 5.97 25.44
C ASN A 267 -6.28 5.58 24.81
N VAL A 268 -6.88 6.54 24.11
CA VAL A 268 -7.99 6.30 23.19
C VAL A 268 -7.46 6.42 21.78
N ASP A 269 -7.78 5.44 20.96
CA ASP A 269 -7.67 5.51 19.51
C ASP A 269 -9.03 5.23 18.90
N PHE A 270 -9.62 6.26 18.32
CA PHE A 270 -10.87 6.12 17.58
C PHE A 270 -10.60 6.11 16.08
N GLY A 271 -11.27 5.21 15.36
CA GLY A 271 -11.32 5.19 13.91
C GLY A 271 -12.75 5.03 13.40
N GLY A 272 -13.28 6.04 12.71
CA GLY A 272 -14.56 6.02 12.02
C GLY A 272 -14.39 6.11 10.51
N GLY A 273 -14.84 5.11 9.76
CA GLY A 273 -14.77 5.14 8.30
C GLY A 273 -15.69 6.22 7.72
N LEU A 274 -15.12 7.27 7.12
CA LEU A 274 -15.87 8.42 6.60
C LEU A 274 -16.94 7.99 5.58
N GLU A 275 -16.59 7.06 4.69
CA GLU A 275 -17.48 6.51 3.69
C GLU A 275 -18.68 5.77 4.32
N ARG A 276 -18.43 4.99 5.38
CA ARG A 276 -19.49 4.22 6.08
C ARG A 276 -20.37 5.13 6.93
N LEU A 277 -19.81 6.13 7.61
CA LEU A 277 -20.57 7.16 8.32
C LEU A 277 -21.45 7.96 7.37
N THR A 278 -20.94 8.28 6.18
CA THR A 278 -21.72 8.96 5.13
C THR A 278 -22.87 8.08 4.63
N ALA A 279 -22.61 6.78 4.43
CA ALA A 279 -23.63 5.81 4.06
C ALA A 279 -24.76 5.71 5.13
N ALA A 280 -24.39 5.67 6.41
CA ALA A 280 -25.33 5.68 7.53
C ALA A 280 -26.16 6.98 7.58
N ALA A 281 -25.51 8.14 7.42
CA ALA A 281 -26.17 9.46 7.39
C ALA A 281 -27.10 9.66 6.18
N GLN A 282 -26.92 8.87 5.12
CA GLN A 282 -27.82 8.85 3.96
C GLN A 282 -28.86 7.72 4.02
N HIS A 283 -28.82 6.87 5.05
CA HIS A 283 -29.63 5.65 5.16
C HIS A 283 -29.51 4.74 3.92
N ARG A 284 -28.29 4.61 3.36
CA ARG A 284 -27.98 3.75 2.21
C ARG A 284 -26.89 2.76 2.56
N ALA A 285 -27.12 1.46 2.39
CA ALA A 285 -26.16 0.43 2.78
C ALA A 285 -24.97 0.33 1.82
N ASP A 286 -25.16 0.80 0.60
CA ASP A 286 -24.14 0.82 -0.44
C ASP A 286 -23.30 2.10 -0.37
N VAL A 287 -22.03 1.95 0.01
CA VAL A 287 -21.09 3.06 0.25
C VAL A 287 -20.70 3.77 -1.05
N PHE A 288 -20.84 3.12 -2.20
CA PHE A 288 -20.28 3.62 -3.46
C PHE A 288 -21.00 4.86 -3.98
N PRO A 289 -22.34 4.92 -4.09
CA PRO A 289 -23.03 6.17 -4.42
C PRO A 289 -22.79 7.29 -3.41
N CYS A 290 -22.54 6.94 -2.14
CA CYS A 290 -22.31 7.89 -1.07
C CYS A 290 -20.93 8.55 -1.17
N ALA A 291 -19.91 7.79 -1.57
CA ALA A 291 -18.50 8.20 -1.56
C ALA A 291 -17.88 8.42 -2.95
N HIS A 292 -18.49 7.86 -4.00
CA HIS A 292 -18.01 7.83 -5.38
C HIS A 292 -19.07 8.36 -6.37
N GLY A 293 -20.15 9.01 -5.89
CA GLY A 293 -21.27 9.48 -6.72
C GLY A 293 -20.84 10.16 -8.02
N PRO A 294 -20.01 11.22 -8.00
CA PRO A 294 -19.56 11.88 -9.23
C PRO A 294 -18.78 10.98 -10.19
N ILE A 295 -18.08 9.96 -9.68
CA ILE A 295 -17.36 8.97 -10.50
C ILE A 295 -18.35 8.01 -11.14
N ILE A 296 -19.36 7.55 -10.38
CA ILE A 296 -20.43 6.69 -10.89
C ILE A 296 -21.23 7.42 -11.97
N ASP A 297 -21.56 8.70 -11.77
CA ASP A 297 -22.30 9.52 -12.73
C ASP A 297 -21.62 9.54 -14.11
N ILE A 298 -20.29 9.73 -14.15
CA ILE A 298 -19.55 9.73 -15.42
C ILE A 298 -19.43 8.32 -16.02
N LEU A 299 -19.36 7.27 -15.18
CA LEU A 299 -19.34 5.89 -15.64
C LEU A 299 -20.68 5.49 -16.26
N GLU A 300 -21.80 5.81 -15.64
CA GLU A 300 -23.15 5.59 -16.18
C GLU A 300 -23.36 6.36 -17.49
N SER A 301 -23.00 7.64 -17.50
CA SER A 301 -23.14 8.50 -18.68
C SER A 301 -22.40 7.95 -19.90
N GLU A 302 -21.19 7.42 -19.71
CA GLU A 302 -20.33 7.01 -20.82
C GLU A 302 -20.56 5.55 -21.22
N SER A 303 -20.84 4.67 -20.26
CA SER A 303 -21.18 3.27 -20.54
C SER A 303 -22.61 3.08 -21.05
N LYS A 304 -23.52 4.03 -20.78
CA LYS A 304 -24.97 3.91 -20.99
C LYS A 304 -25.60 2.74 -20.22
N LYS A 305 -24.96 2.31 -19.14
CA LYS A 305 -25.45 1.26 -18.24
C LYS A 305 -25.81 1.89 -16.89
N PRO A 306 -27.06 1.77 -16.41
CA PRO A 306 -27.43 2.31 -15.11
C PRO A 306 -26.82 1.51 -13.95
N TYR A 307 -26.46 2.22 -12.90
CA TYR A 307 -25.97 1.67 -11.63
C TYR A 307 -27.12 0.96 -10.89
N ARG A 308 -26.87 -0.24 -10.36
CA ARG A 308 -27.84 -1.16 -9.70
C ARG A 308 -28.86 -1.84 -10.60
N GLU A 309 -28.87 -1.59 -11.91
CA GLU A 309 -29.77 -2.33 -12.81
C GLU A 309 -29.22 -3.72 -13.14
N ASP A 310 -27.91 -3.81 -13.39
CA ASP A 310 -27.20 -5.06 -13.67
C ASP A 310 -26.07 -5.26 -12.65
N GLU A 311 -25.99 -6.45 -12.05
CA GLU A 311 -25.02 -6.77 -10.99
C GLU A 311 -23.58 -6.71 -11.51
N ALA A 312 -23.34 -7.21 -12.73
CA ALA A 312 -22.00 -7.23 -13.32
C ALA A 312 -21.50 -5.81 -13.62
N SER A 313 -22.36 -4.96 -14.17
CA SER A 313 -22.06 -3.56 -14.46
C SER A 313 -21.88 -2.74 -13.18
N THR A 314 -22.73 -2.97 -12.17
CA THR A 314 -22.60 -2.37 -10.84
C THR A 314 -21.25 -2.72 -10.21
N ARG A 315 -20.89 -4.01 -10.20
CA ARG A 315 -19.60 -4.48 -9.69
C ARG A 315 -18.43 -3.84 -10.43
N ALA A 316 -18.49 -3.76 -11.76
CA ALA A 316 -17.46 -3.14 -12.58
C ALA A 316 -17.30 -1.64 -12.27
N MET A 317 -18.41 -0.89 -12.13
CA MET A 317 -18.37 0.53 -11.77
C MET A 317 -17.76 0.77 -10.40
N ARG A 318 -18.09 -0.08 -9.42
CA ARG A 318 -17.50 -0.03 -8.07
C ARG A 318 -15.99 -0.23 -8.09
N ILE A 319 -15.52 -1.26 -8.81
CA ILE A 319 -14.08 -1.54 -8.94
C ILE A 319 -13.35 -0.40 -9.63
N VAL A 320 -13.85 0.09 -10.77
CA VAL A 320 -13.24 1.21 -11.49
C VAL A 320 -13.22 2.46 -10.62
N GLY A 321 -14.33 2.77 -9.94
CA GLY A 321 -14.44 3.96 -9.10
C GLY A 321 -13.48 3.95 -7.91
N ASP A 322 -13.45 2.87 -7.14
CA ASP A 322 -12.57 2.74 -5.98
C ASP A 322 -11.09 2.70 -6.39
N HIS A 323 -10.72 1.84 -7.33
CA HIS A 323 -9.32 1.66 -7.68
C HIS A 323 -8.72 2.90 -8.33
N MET A 324 -9.50 3.65 -9.12
CA MET A 324 -9.04 4.92 -9.66
C MET A 324 -8.93 5.99 -8.58
N LYS A 325 -9.87 6.07 -7.63
CA LYS A 325 -9.76 6.96 -6.46
C LYS A 325 -8.47 6.65 -5.69
N ALA A 326 -8.22 5.38 -5.37
CA ALA A 326 -7.02 4.93 -4.67
C ALA A 326 -5.72 5.23 -5.44
N ALA A 327 -5.69 4.95 -6.75
CA ALA A 327 -4.52 5.21 -7.60
C ALA A 327 -4.20 6.72 -7.64
N VAL A 328 -5.20 7.59 -7.72
CA VAL A 328 -5.01 9.05 -7.70
C VAL A 328 -4.33 9.49 -6.40
N PHE A 329 -4.82 9.04 -5.24
CA PHE A 329 -4.22 9.40 -3.96
C PHE A 329 -2.81 8.84 -3.78
N LEU A 330 -2.57 7.59 -4.18
CA LEU A 330 -1.24 6.98 -4.11
C LEU A 330 -0.22 7.71 -5.00
N ILE A 331 -0.59 8.06 -6.24
CA ILE A 331 0.29 8.83 -7.13
C ILE A 331 0.52 10.24 -6.57
N THR A 332 -0.52 10.85 -6.02
CA THR A 332 -0.42 12.18 -5.36
C THR A 332 0.57 12.14 -4.21
N ASP A 333 0.59 11.08 -3.40
CA ASP A 333 1.54 10.88 -2.30
C ASP A 333 2.92 10.36 -2.74
N GLY A 334 3.13 10.11 -4.04
CA GLY A 334 4.43 9.86 -4.66
C GLY A 334 4.66 8.43 -5.18
N ALA A 335 3.68 7.54 -5.10
CA ALA A 335 3.79 6.18 -5.63
C ALA A 335 3.54 6.17 -7.13
N MET A 336 4.60 6.36 -7.91
CA MET A 336 4.50 6.27 -9.38
C MET A 336 4.39 4.81 -9.85
N PRO A 337 3.62 4.52 -10.92
CA PRO A 337 3.53 3.19 -11.54
C PRO A 337 4.91 2.54 -11.78
N SER A 338 5.23 1.41 -11.10
CA SER A 338 6.54 0.75 -11.18
C SER A 338 6.52 -0.77 -10.90
N ASN A 339 7.60 -1.49 -11.24
CA ASN A 339 7.75 -2.96 -11.07
C ASN A 339 7.86 -3.48 -9.63
N THR A 340 7.88 -2.60 -8.64
CA THR A 340 8.19 -2.97 -7.26
C THR A 340 7.35 -2.18 -6.27
N GLU A 341 7.15 -2.75 -5.08
CA GLU A 341 6.61 -2.07 -3.91
C GLU A 341 5.31 -1.28 -4.20
N ALA A 342 5.21 -0.04 -3.74
CA ALA A 342 4.01 0.78 -3.87
C ALA A 342 3.63 1.03 -5.35
N GLY A 343 4.64 1.17 -6.22
CA GLY A 343 4.41 1.36 -7.65
C GLY A 343 3.82 0.13 -8.33
N TYR A 344 4.07 -1.08 -7.82
CA TYR A 344 3.43 -2.31 -8.32
C TYR A 344 1.93 -2.28 -8.01
N VAL A 345 1.56 -1.87 -6.80
CA VAL A 345 0.15 -1.78 -6.37
C VAL A 345 -0.60 -0.73 -7.17
N VAL A 346 -0.01 0.44 -7.43
CA VAL A 346 -0.61 1.46 -8.30
C VAL A 346 -0.88 0.90 -9.71
N ARG A 347 0.07 0.14 -10.27
CA ARG A 347 -0.18 -0.54 -11.55
C ARG A 347 -1.28 -1.58 -11.46
N ARG A 348 -1.34 -2.36 -10.39
CA ARG A 348 -2.40 -3.34 -10.17
C ARG A 348 -3.79 -2.68 -10.21
N LEU A 349 -3.97 -1.57 -9.49
CA LEU A 349 -5.21 -0.79 -9.44
C LEU A 349 -5.61 -0.25 -10.82
N ILE A 350 -4.68 0.43 -11.52
CA ILE A 350 -4.94 0.99 -12.85
C ILE A 350 -5.27 -0.11 -13.85
N ARG A 351 -4.48 -1.19 -13.90
CA ARG A 351 -4.67 -2.28 -14.86
C ARG A 351 -6.00 -3.00 -14.66
N ARG A 352 -6.39 -3.26 -13.41
CA ARG A 352 -7.69 -3.85 -13.10
C ARG A 352 -8.83 -2.91 -13.48
N SER A 353 -8.65 -1.60 -13.28
CA SER A 353 -9.60 -0.58 -13.76
C SER A 353 -9.73 -0.59 -15.29
N VAL A 354 -8.64 -0.74 -16.04
CA VAL A 354 -8.69 -0.85 -17.52
C VAL A 354 -9.53 -2.06 -17.94
N ARG A 355 -9.34 -3.22 -17.31
CA ARG A 355 -10.09 -4.44 -17.62
C ARG A 355 -11.60 -4.28 -17.41
N TYR A 356 -12.01 -3.68 -16.29
CA TYR A 356 -13.42 -3.43 -15.99
C TYR A 356 -13.99 -2.23 -16.76
N ALA A 357 -13.17 -1.27 -17.18
CA ALA A 357 -13.57 -0.26 -18.13
C ALA A 357 -13.96 -0.89 -19.49
N ASP A 358 -13.23 -1.91 -19.93
CA ASP A 358 -13.57 -2.65 -21.16
C ASP A 358 -14.88 -3.45 -21.02
N THR A 359 -15.20 -4.01 -19.84
CA THR A 359 -16.50 -4.71 -19.62
C THR A 359 -17.68 -3.74 -19.62
N LEU A 360 -17.45 -2.50 -19.19
CA LEU A 360 -18.41 -1.41 -19.27
C LEU A 360 -18.53 -0.82 -20.69
N GLY A 361 -17.61 -1.16 -21.60
CA GLY A 361 -17.60 -0.61 -22.97
C GLY A 361 -17.07 0.82 -23.05
N LEU A 362 -16.27 1.24 -22.08
CA LEU A 362 -15.71 2.60 -22.03
C LEU A 362 -14.59 2.78 -23.07
N PRO A 363 -14.44 3.98 -23.64
CA PRO A 363 -13.40 4.24 -24.64
C PRO A 363 -11.99 4.18 -24.03
N PRO A 364 -10.95 3.93 -24.84
CA PRO A 364 -9.56 4.08 -24.40
C PRO A 364 -9.26 5.48 -23.84
N ALA A 365 -8.34 5.55 -22.88
CA ALA A 365 -7.93 6.76 -22.15
C ALA A 365 -9.05 7.38 -21.27
N PHE A 366 -10.16 6.67 -21.05
CA PHE A 366 -11.24 7.16 -20.19
C PHE A 366 -10.81 7.36 -18.74
N LEU A 367 -9.89 6.55 -18.23
CA LEU A 367 -9.47 6.62 -16.81
C LEU A 367 -8.86 7.97 -16.43
N GLY A 368 -8.25 8.69 -17.39
CA GLY A 368 -7.76 10.05 -17.19
C GLY A 368 -8.85 11.04 -16.80
N ARG A 369 -10.10 10.85 -17.27
CA ARG A 369 -11.25 11.70 -16.89
C ARG A 369 -11.65 11.49 -15.44
N ILE A 370 -11.53 10.27 -14.92
CA ILE A 370 -11.82 9.95 -13.51
C ILE A 370 -10.84 10.70 -12.59
N VAL A 371 -9.57 10.86 -13.00
CA VAL A 371 -8.58 11.63 -12.24
C VAL A 371 -9.06 13.06 -11.98
N ALA A 372 -9.63 13.72 -13.01
CA ALA A 372 -10.17 15.08 -12.87
C ALA A 372 -11.37 15.14 -11.90
N VAL A 373 -12.25 14.13 -11.94
CA VAL A 373 -13.38 14.03 -11.01
C VAL A 373 -12.91 13.86 -9.57
N VAL A 374 -11.96 12.96 -9.31
CA VAL A 374 -11.39 12.75 -7.97
C VAL A 374 -10.72 14.04 -7.47
N ALA A 375 -9.92 14.70 -8.32
CA ALA A 375 -9.28 15.96 -7.97
C ALA A 375 -10.30 17.04 -7.56
N GLN A 376 -11.43 17.14 -8.26
CA GLN A 376 -12.49 18.09 -7.93
C GLN A 376 -13.24 17.72 -6.64
N MET A 377 -13.51 16.43 -6.41
CA MET A 377 -14.19 15.95 -5.20
C MET A 377 -13.42 16.31 -3.93
N TYR A 378 -12.09 16.28 -4.00
CA TYR A 378 -11.20 16.45 -2.86
C TYR A 378 -10.44 17.78 -2.81
N ALA A 379 -10.67 18.70 -3.76
CA ALA A 379 -9.93 19.96 -3.87
C ALA A 379 -9.92 20.82 -2.59
N GLU A 380 -10.99 20.75 -1.78
CA GLU A 380 -11.09 21.49 -0.51
C GLU A 380 -10.31 20.80 0.62
N ALA A 381 -10.41 19.48 0.74
CA ALA A 381 -9.81 18.71 1.83
C ALA A 381 -8.32 18.40 1.59
N TYR A 382 -7.96 18.16 0.33
CA TYR A 382 -6.61 17.81 -0.12
C TYR A 382 -6.25 18.60 -1.40
N PRO A 383 -5.93 19.90 -1.28
CA PRO A 383 -5.59 20.75 -2.43
C PRO A 383 -4.47 20.17 -3.30
N GLU A 384 -3.54 19.41 -2.71
CA GLU A 384 -2.44 18.77 -3.43
C GLU A 384 -2.90 17.77 -4.51
N VAL A 385 -4.09 17.16 -4.34
CA VAL A 385 -4.67 16.25 -5.34
C VAL A 385 -5.05 17.04 -6.59
N TYR A 386 -5.61 18.25 -6.42
CA TYR A 386 -5.96 19.14 -7.51
C TYR A 386 -4.72 19.74 -8.17
N GLU A 387 -3.77 20.21 -7.37
CA GLU A 387 -2.51 20.78 -7.86
C GLU A 387 -1.71 19.79 -8.72
N ARG A 388 -1.71 18.50 -8.34
CA ARG A 388 -1.00 17.43 -9.05
C ARG A 388 -1.83 16.73 -10.13
N GLN A 389 -3.09 17.12 -10.32
CA GLN A 389 -4.04 16.45 -11.24
C GLN A 389 -3.43 16.14 -12.61
N LYS A 390 -2.77 17.11 -13.25
CA LYS A 390 -2.19 16.93 -14.60
C LYS A 390 -1.11 15.85 -14.63
N ALA A 391 -0.21 15.85 -13.65
CA ALA A 391 0.85 14.85 -13.55
C ALA A 391 0.29 13.45 -13.25
N THR A 392 -0.69 13.38 -12.35
CA THR A 392 -1.40 12.14 -12.03
C THR A 392 -2.15 11.58 -13.23
N GLN A 393 -2.85 12.44 -13.97
CA GLN A 393 -3.57 12.07 -15.19
C GLN A 393 -2.61 11.51 -16.25
N GLN A 394 -1.48 12.18 -16.49
CA GLN A 394 -0.48 11.68 -17.42
C GLN A 394 0.06 10.30 -17.02
N ALA A 395 0.37 10.09 -15.73
CA ALA A 395 0.87 8.80 -15.24
C ALA A 395 -0.14 7.66 -15.42
N VAL A 396 -1.43 7.93 -15.22
CA VAL A 396 -2.53 6.98 -15.44
C VAL A 396 -2.67 6.66 -16.93
N GLU A 397 -2.71 7.68 -17.79
CA GLU A 397 -2.86 7.52 -19.24
C GLU A 397 -1.70 6.73 -19.86
N GLU A 398 -0.46 7.02 -19.45
CA GLU A 398 0.73 6.28 -19.89
C GLU A 398 0.68 4.81 -19.47
N GLU A 399 0.26 4.51 -18.23
CA GLU A 399 0.12 3.13 -17.77
C GLU A 399 -1.04 2.41 -18.48
N GLU A 400 -2.19 3.06 -18.68
CA GLU A 400 -3.30 2.51 -19.44
C GLU A 400 -2.85 2.15 -20.86
N GLN A 401 -2.18 3.07 -21.56
CA GLN A 401 -1.70 2.84 -22.92
C GLN A 401 -0.74 1.65 -23.01
N ARG A 402 0.23 1.57 -22.08
CA ARG A 402 1.15 0.41 -21.99
C ARG A 402 0.37 -0.87 -21.75
N PHE A 403 -0.57 -0.85 -20.80
CA PHE A 403 -1.27 -2.05 -20.41
C PHE A 403 -2.26 -2.55 -21.46
N ARG A 404 -2.94 -1.68 -22.21
CA ARG A 404 -3.88 -2.12 -23.27
C ARG A 404 -3.22 -3.03 -24.31
N THR A 405 -1.95 -2.75 -24.65
CA THR A 405 -1.16 -3.61 -25.55
C THR A 405 -0.91 -4.99 -24.94
N THR A 406 -0.60 -5.03 -23.65
CA THR A 406 -0.40 -6.27 -22.88
C THR A 406 -1.71 -7.05 -22.71
N LEU A 407 -2.81 -6.36 -22.38
CA LEU A 407 -4.14 -6.96 -22.19
C LEU A 407 -4.64 -7.61 -23.47
N ALA A 408 -4.54 -6.95 -24.62
CA ALA A 408 -4.96 -7.53 -25.90
C ALA A 408 -4.21 -8.83 -26.23
N LYS A 409 -2.90 -8.88 -25.96
CA LYS A 409 -2.08 -10.09 -26.14
C LYS A 409 -2.45 -11.18 -25.13
N GLY A 410 -2.60 -10.81 -23.86
CA GLY A 410 -2.99 -11.72 -22.79
C GLY A 410 -4.34 -12.39 -23.04
N MET A 411 -5.37 -11.61 -23.40
CA MET A 411 -6.69 -12.13 -23.72
C MET A 411 -6.68 -13.10 -24.91
N ARG A 412 -5.84 -12.85 -25.93
CA ARG A 412 -5.69 -13.77 -27.07
C ARG A 412 -5.11 -15.13 -26.66
N LEU A 413 -4.18 -15.14 -25.72
CA LEU A 413 -3.56 -16.36 -25.19
C LEU A 413 -4.48 -17.10 -24.21
N LEU A 414 -5.30 -16.37 -23.44
CA LEU A 414 -6.28 -16.97 -22.53
C LEU A 414 -7.50 -17.56 -23.26
N ALA A 415 -7.91 -16.98 -24.38
CA ALA A 415 -9.16 -17.34 -25.06
C ALA A 415 -9.36 -18.85 -25.33
N PRO A 416 -8.34 -19.65 -25.74
CA PRO A 416 -8.50 -21.09 -25.90
C PRO A 416 -8.86 -21.82 -24.60
N HIS A 417 -8.23 -21.43 -23.49
CA HIS A 417 -8.45 -22.05 -22.18
C HIS A 417 -9.83 -21.69 -21.62
N LEU A 418 -10.20 -20.40 -21.70
CA LEU A 418 -11.48 -19.89 -21.18
C LEU A 418 -12.71 -20.52 -21.86
N ARG A 419 -12.62 -20.92 -23.13
CA ARG A 419 -13.73 -21.57 -23.86
C ARG A 419 -14.05 -22.98 -23.35
N THR A 420 -13.09 -23.64 -22.71
CA THR A 420 -13.22 -25.04 -22.30
C THR A 420 -13.56 -25.20 -20.82
N GLY A 421 -13.50 -24.12 -20.03
CA GLY A 421 -13.65 -24.18 -18.57
C GLY A 421 -12.52 -24.95 -17.87
N ASN A 422 -11.44 -25.26 -18.59
CA ASN A 422 -10.33 -26.07 -18.07
C ASN A 422 -9.36 -25.22 -17.24
N THR A 423 -8.58 -25.90 -16.39
CA THR A 423 -7.43 -25.31 -15.72
C THR A 423 -6.41 -24.78 -16.73
N ILE A 424 -5.99 -23.53 -16.56
CA ILE A 424 -4.89 -22.91 -17.31
C ILE A 424 -3.60 -23.45 -16.70
N ASP A 425 -2.76 -24.08 -17.52
CA ASP A 425 -1.53 -24.72 -17.05
C ASP A 425 -0.51 -23.68 -16.55
N GLY A 426 0.32 -24.10 -15.59
CA GLY A 426 1.25 -23.22 -14.91
C GLY A 426 2.31 -22.59 -15.81
N GLU A 427 2.68 -23.25 -16.91
CA GLU A 427 3.64 -22.72 -17.89
C GLU A 427 3.01 -21.58 -18.71
N THR A 428 1.76 -21.72 -19.12
CA THR A 428 0.98 -20.65 -19.75
C THR A 428 0.84 -19.44 -18.82
N VAL A 429 0.48 -19.66 -17.54
CA VAL A 429 0.42 -18.58 -16.53
C VAL A 429 1.80 -17.93 -16.36
N PHE A 430 2.86 -18.74 -16.27
CA PHE A 430 4.24 -18.25 -16.16
C PHE A 430 4.64 -17.37 -17.35
N GLN A 431 4.35 -17.80 -18.58
CA GLN A 431 4.63 -17.01 -19.79
C GLN A 431 3.84 -15.69 -19.80
N LEU A 432 2.55 -15.73 -19.46
CA LEU A 432 1.69 -14.54 -19.35
C LEU A 432 2.27 -13.52 -18.38
N VAL A 433 2.70 -13.97 -17.20
CA VAL A 433 3.27 -13.10 -16.17
C VAL A 433 4.66 -12.58 -16.57
N THR A 434 5.57 -13.45 -16.97
CA THR A 434 6.98 -13.11 -17.15
C THR A 434 7.31 -12.50 -18.51
N THR A 435 6.69 -13.00 -19.59
CA THR A 435 6.98 -12.57 -20.95
C THR A 435 6.09 -11.40 -21.36
N TYR A 436 4.79 -11.49 -21.04
CA TYR A 436 3.81 -10.51 -21.51
C TYR A 436 3.47 -9.44 -20.47
N GLY A 437 3.91 -9.62 -19.21
CA GLY A 437 3.66 -8.69 -18.12
C GLY A 437 2.20 -8.65 -17.67
N PHE A 438 1.46 -9.73 -17.92
CA PHE A 438 0.05 -9.86 -17.59
C PHE A 438 -0.10 -10.28 -16.12
N PRO A 439 -0.75 -9.50 -15.24
CA PRO A 439 -0.78 -9.76 -13.80
C PRO A 439 -1.43 -11.12 -13.46
N ARG A 440 -0.78 -11.90 -12.59
CA ARG A 440 -1.26 -13.23 -12.17
C ARG A 440 -2.66 -13.16 -11.56
N GLU A 441 -2.89 -12.16 -10.73
CA GLU A 441 -4.14 -11.93 -10.02
C GLU A 441 -5.30 -11.66 -11.00
N MET A 442 -5.00 -10.96 -12.11
CA MET A 442 -5.99 -10.74 -13.17
C MET A 442 -6.24 -12.01 -13.99
N ILE A 443 -5.23 -12.86 -14.20
CA ILE A 443 -5.43 -14.18 -14.84
C ILE A 443 -6.38 -15.02 -14.00
N ALA A 444 -6.16 -15.08 -12.69
CA ALA A 444 -7.01 -15.82 -11.76
C ALA A 444 -8.45 -15.30 -11.78
N GLU A 445 -8.64 -13.97 -11.75
CA GLU A 445 -9.96 -13.34 -11.80
C GLU A 445 -10.70 -13.65 -13.12
N ILE A 446 -10.03 -13.50 -14.26
CA ILE A 446 -10.61 -13.80 -15.57
C ILE A 446 -10.94 -15.30 -15.71
N ALA A 447 -10.09 -16.18 -15.18
CA ALA A 447 -10.33 -17.61 -15.17
C ALA A 447 -11.60 -17.94 -14.37
N ALA A 448 -11.71 -17.41 -13.15
CA ALA A 448 -12.87 -17.62 -12.29
C ALA A 448 -14.19 -17.12 -12.95
N GLU A 449 -14.17 -15.96 -13.62
CA GLU A 449 -15.31 -15.44 -14.39
C GLU A 449 -15.81 -16.41 -15.48
N HIS A 450 -14.95 -17.32 -15.96
CA HIS A 450 -15.27 -18.31 -17.00
C HIS A 450 -15.35 -19.74 -16.47
N ASN A 451 -15.51 -19.93 -15.15
CA ASN A 451 -15.50 -21.24 -14.48
C ASN A 451 -14.21 -22.05 -14.73
N ALA A 452 -13.10 -21.37 -15.02
CA ALA A 452 -11.77 -21.95 -15.16
C ALA A 452 -10.94 -21.70 -13.89
N THR A 453 -9.85 -22.44 -13.74
CA THR A 453 -8.88 -22.30 -12.63
C THR A 453 -7.48 -22.10 -13.18
N ILE A 454 -6.53 -21.70 -12.32
CA ILE A 454 -5.11 -21.67 -12.66
C ILE A 454 -4.37 -22.78 -11.92
N ASP A 455 -3.41 -23.42 -12.59
CA ASP A 455 -2.49 -24.36 -11.97
C ASP A 455 -1.41 -23.59 -11.18
N GLU A 456 -1.73 -23.28 -9.92
CA GLU A 456 -0.85 -22.56 -9.00
C GLU A 456 0.46 -23.31 -8.74
N SER A 457 0.40 -24.64 -8.63
CA SER A 457 1.57 -25.49 -8.39
C SER A 457 2.53 -25.44 -9.57
N GLY A 458 2.03 -25.66 -10.78
CA GLY A 458 2.85 -25.57 -11.99
C GLY A 458 3.43 -24.18 -12.21
N PHE A 459 2.68 -23.12 -11.89
CA PHE A 459 3.18 -21.75 -11.96
C PHE A 459 4.32 -21.51 -10.95
N ALA A 460 4.16 -21.97 -9.70
CA ALA A 460 5.18 -21.87 -8.67
C ALA A 460 6.46 -22.61 -9.07
N GLU A 461 6.34 -23.82 -9.62
CA GLU A 461 7.46 -24.60 -10.15
C GLU A 461 8.17 -23.89 -11.31
N ALA A 462 7.42 -23.32 -12.27
CA ALA A 462 7.99 -22.54 -13.36
C ALA A 462 8.72 -21.27 -12.86
N MET A 463 8.13 -20.55 -11.92
CA MET A 463 8.76 -19.40 -11.26
C MET A 463 10.02 -19.79 -10.47
N GLN A 464 10.02 -20.94 -9.80
CA GLN A 464 11.19 -21.45 -9.11
C GLN A 464 12.30 -21.82 -10.10
N ARG A 465 11.98 -22.56 -11.17
CA ARG A 465 12.93 -22.87 -12.26
C ARG A 465 13.56 -21.59 -12.82
N HIS A 466 12.76 -20.55 -13.08
CA HIS A 466 13.25 -19.26 -13.56
C HIS A 466 14.14 -18.54 -12.53
N ARG A 467 13.77 -18.56 -11.25
CA ARG A 467 14.60 -18.01 -10.16
C ARG A 467 15.92 -18.76 -10.02
N GLU A 468 15.91 -20.09 -10.11
CA GLU A 468 17.12 -20.93 -10.03
C GLU A 468 18.03 -20.72 -11.24
N GLN A 469 17.48 -20.59 -12.45
CA GLN A 469 18.27 -20.22 -13.64
C GLN A 469 18.88 -18.82 -13.48
N SER A 470 18.10 -17.85 -12.96
CA SER A 470 18.58 -16.50 -12.66
C SER A 470 19.64 -16.50 -11.54
N ARG A 471 19.49 -17.38 -10.53
CA ARG A 471 20.44 -17.56 -9.41
C ARG A 471 21.71 -18.29 -9.83
N LYS A 472 21.65 -19.30 -10.70
CA LYS A 472 22.87 -19.92 -11.28
C LYS A 472 23.69 -18.91 -12.10
N GLY A 473 23.03 -17.88 -12.65
CA GLY A 473 23.69 -16.70 -13.23
C GLY A 473 24.16 -15.65 -12.22
N ALA A 474 23.67 -15.67 -10.97
CA ALA A 474 24.00 -14.74 -9.89
C ALA A 474 25.01 -15.31 -8.86
N GLU A 475 25.07 -16.63 -8.67
CA GLU A 475 26.05 -17.32 -7.80
C GLU A 475 27.45 -17.35 -8.41
N ARG A 476 27.56 -17.06 -9.71
CA ARG A 476 28.85 -16.68 -10.31
C ARG A 476 29.25 -15.25 -9.99
N LYS A 477 28.46 -14.43 -9.27
CA LYS A 477 28.85 -13.05 -8.95
C LYS A 477 29.68 -12.97 -7.66
N PHE A 478 30.97 -12.70 -7.80
CA PHE A 478 31.87 -12.28 -6.73
C PHE A 478 31.59 -10.82 -6.29
N LYS A 479 32.12 -10.43 -5.12
CA LYS A 479 32.06 -9.05 -4.59
C LYS A 479 32.45 -8.04 -5.68
N GLY A 480 31.59 -7.04 -5.93
CA GLY A 480 31.76 -6.05 -7.01
C GLY A 480 31.02 -6.36 -8.33
N GLY A 481 30.27 -7.47 -8.42
CA GLY A 481 29.46 -7.78 -9.61
C GLY A 481 30.19 -8.55 -10.71
N LEU A 482 31.36 -9.10 -10.40
CA LEU A 482 32.23 -9.89 -11.28
C LEU A 482 31.77 -11.33 -11.40
N ALA A 483 31.75 -11.90 -12.60
CA ALA A 483 31.35 -13.29 -12.81
C ALA A 483 32.47 -14.33 -12.55
N ASP A 484 33.73 -13.88 -12.56
CA ASP A 484 34.94 -14.67 -12.35
C ASP A 484 36.16 -13.76 -12.06
N HIS A 485 37.35 -14.34 -11.90
CA HIS A 485 38.62 -13.62 -11.72
C HIS A 485 39.55 -13.70 -12.94
N SER A 486 39.00 -13.92 -14.14
CA SER A 486 39.82 -13.90 -15.35
C SER A 486 40.41 -12.50 -15.58
N GLU A 487 41.56 -12.44 -16.25
CA GLU A 487 42.21 -11.17 -16.60
C GLU A 487 41.24 -10.22 -17.31
N GLN A 488 40.40 -10.74 -18.21
CA GLN A 488 39.41 -9.96 -18.93
C GLN A 488 38.31 -9.39 -18.01
N THR A 489 37.82 -10.17 -17.05
CA THR A 489 36.85 -9.69 -16.05
C THR A 489 37.46 -8.59 -15.17
N ILE A 490 38.74 -8.69 -14.80
CA ILE A 490 39.46 -7.66 -14.04
C ILE A 490 39.63 -6.36 -14.87
N LYS A 491 39.94 -6.50 -16.16
CA LYS A 491 39.98 -5.36 -17.10
C LYS A 491 38.62 -4.68 -17.18
N TYR A 492 37.55 -5.44 -17.41
CA TYR A 492 36.19 -4.89 -17.44
C TYR A 492 35.75 -4.26 -16.12
N HIS A 493 36.24 -4.77 -15.00
CA HIS A 493 35.96 -4.16 -13.70
C HIS A 493 36.50 -2.74 -13.61
N THR A 494 37.76 -2.56 -14.00
CA THR A 494 38.40 -1.23 -14.01
C THR A 494 37.75 -0.31 -15.04
N ALA A 495 37.39 -0.84 -16.22
CA ALA A 495 36.64 -0.09 -17.23
C ALA A 495 35.26 0.37 -16.72
N THR A 496 34.64 -0.37 -15.80
CA THR A 496 33.36 0.02 -15.19
C THR A 496 33.49 1.30 -14.35
N HIS A 497 34.58 1.46 -13.60
CA HIS A 497 34.85 2.69 -12.85
C HIS A 497 35.11 3.88 -13.77
N LEU A 498 35.90 3.69 -14.83
CA LEU A 498 36.11 4.73 -15.85
C LEU A 498 34.80 5.13 -16.52
N LEU A 499 33.95 4.15 -16.88
CA LEU A 499 32.63 4.43 -17.45
C LEU A 499 31.75 5.24 -16.50
N HIS A 500 31.72 4.88 -15.21
CA HIS A 500 30.93 5.61 -14.22
C HIS A 500 31.41 7.06 -14.06
N ALA A 501 32.73 7.27 -13.95
CA ALA A 501 33.33 8.59 -13.90
C ALA A 501 33.03 9.43 -15.16
N ALA A 502 33.13 8.82 -16.35
CA ALA A 502 32.83 9.48 -17.62
C ALA A 502 31.35 9.89 -17.70
N LEU A 503 30.42 9.00 -17.32
CA LEU A 503 28.99 9.31 -17.29
C LEU A 503 28.68 10.46 -16.35
N ARG A 504 29.28 10.50 -15.15
CA ARG A 504 29.11 11.60 -14.20
C ARG A 504 29.67 12.92 -14.75
N LYS A 505 30.80 12.88 -15.46
CA LYS A 505 31.43 14.06 -16.08
C LYS A 505 30.63 14.61 -17.26
N VAL A 506 30.01 13.74 -18.06
CA VAL A 506 29.23 14.14 -19.25
C VAL A 506 27.80 14.54 -18.89
N LEU A 507 27.13 13.74 -18.03
CA LEU A 507 25.70 13.89 -17.75
C LEU A 507 25.42 14.65 -16.45
N GLY A 508 26.32 14.59 -15.46
CA GLY A 508 26.17 15.24 -14.16
C GLY A 508 26.22 14.28 -12.96
N GLU A 509 26.34 14.85 -11.76
CA GLU A 509 26.53 14.10 -10.51
C GLU A 509 25.31 13.30 -10.03
N HIS A 510 24.14 13.48 -10.65
CA HIS A 510 22.94 12.67 -10.36
C HIS A 510 23.03 11.24 -10.90
N VAL A 511 24.04 10.95 -11.73
CA VAL A 511 24.34 9.60 -12.19
C VAL A 511 24.89 8.79 -11.02
N LEU A 512 24.11 7.82 -10.58
CA LEU A 512 24.45 6.86 -9.53
C LEU A 512 24.30 5.44 -10.09
N GLN A 513 25.23 4.56 -9.74
CA GLN A 513 25.13 3.14 -10.09
C GLN A 513 23.87 2.51 -9.47
N ARG A 514 23.10 1.80 -10.31
CA ARG A 514 21.91 1.02 -9.92
C ARG A 514 22.10 -0.48 -10.12
N GLY A 515 23.15 -0.89 -10.83
CA GLY A 515 23.50 -2.29 -10.99
C GLY A 515 24.71 -2.48 -11.89
N SER A 516 25.44 -3.57 -11.70
CA SER A 516 26.53 -3.97 -12.59
C SER A 516 26.53 -5.50 -12.79
N ASN A 517 26.95 -5.94 -13.97
CA ASN A 517 27.27 -7.32 -14.24
C ASN A 517 28.44 -7.39 -15.23
N ILE A 518 29.56 -7.90 -14.74
CA ILE A 518 30.79 -8.03 -15.52
C ILE A 518 31.10 -9.52 -15.68
N THR A 519 31.40 -9.96 -16.90
CA THR A 519 31.92 -11.31 -17.19
C THR A 519 33.13 -11.17 -18.12
N ALA A 520 33.82 -12.27 -18.41
CA ALA A 520 34.91 -12.28 -19.40
C ALA A 520 34.46 -11.82 -20.81
N GLU A 521 33.16 -11.87 -21.11
CA GLU A 521 32.60 -11.59 -22.44
C GLU A 521 31.88 -10.24 -22.51
N ARG A 522 31.47 -9.65 -21.37
CA ARG A 522 30.64 -8.43 -21.39
C ARG A 522 30.80 -7.57 -20.13
N LEU A 523 30.72 -6.26 -20.35
CA LEU A 523 30.46 -5.26 -19.30
C LEU A 523 29.03 -4.74 -19.45
N ARG A 524 28.25 -4.83 -18.38
CA ARG A 524 26.90 -4.24 -18.27
C ARG A 524 26.83 -3.31 -17.07
N PHE A 525 26.48 -2.06 -17.30
CA PHE A 525 26.39 -1.02 -16.28
C PHE A 525 25.02 -0.34 -16.29
N ASP A 526 24.35 -0.31 -15.14
CA ASP A 526 23.02 0.27 -14.95
C ASP A 526 23.14 1.50 -14.05
N PHE A 527 22.56 2.64 -14.45
CA PHE A 527 22.74 3.92 -13.75
C PHE A 527 21.49 4.79 -13.76
N SER A 528 21.36 5.71 -12.80
CA SER A 528 20.25 6.66 -12.72
C SER A 528 20.40 7.78 -13.74
N HIS A 529 19.50 7.83 -14.71
CA HIS A 529 19.38 8.93 -15.65
C HIS A 529 17.98 8.88 -16.30
N PRO A 530 17.21 9.99 -16.30
CA PRO A 530 15.82 9.95 -16.76
C PRO A 530 15.67 9.89 -18.28
N GLN A 531 16.64 10.43 -19.02
CA GLN A 531 16.56 10.60 -20.48
C GLN A 531 17.38 9.54 -21.21
N LYS A 532 17.15 9.41 -22.52
CA LYS A 532 18.03 8.60 -23.38
C LYS A 532 19.28 9.41 -23.69
N LEU A 533 20.46 8.77 -23.59
CA LEU A 533 21.71 9.40 -24.02
C LEU A 533 21.62 9.67 -25.53
N THR A 534 21.98 10.89 -25.91
CA THR A 534 22.20 11.26 -27.30
C THR A 534 23.42 10.53 -27.85
N ASN A 535 23.50 10.41 -29.18
CA ASN A 535 24.68 9.80 -29.81
C ASN A 535 25.96 10.58 -29.48
N GLU A 536 25.87 11.90 -29.33
CA GLU A 536 26.98 12.77 -28.95
C GLU A 536 27.44 12.51 -27.50
N GLU A 537 26.50 12.35 -26.55
CA GLU A 537 26.83 11.99 -25.17
C GLU A 537 27.48 10.61 -25.09
N CYS A 538 26.95 9.61 -25.79
CA CYS A 538 27.57 8.29 -25.88
C CYS A 538 29.00 8.37 -26.44
N ALA A 539 29.20 9.11 -27.54
CA ALA A 539 30.51 9.29 -28.14
C ALA A 539 31.48 9.99 -27.17
N ARG A 540 31.04 11.04 -26.47
CA ARG A 540 31.86 11.76 -25.48
C ARG A 540 32.26 10.87 -24.30
N VAL A 541 31.34 10.04 -23.80
CA VAL A 541 31.63 9.07 -22.74
C VAL A 541 32.70 8.07 -23.21
N GLU A 542 32.54 7.52 -24.42
CA GLU A 542 33.50 6.59 -25.01
C GLU A 542 34.88 7.24 -25.23
N THR A 543 34.92 8.48 -25.73
CA THR A 543 36.17 9.24 -25.89
C THR A 543 36.89 9.44 -24.57
N LEU A 544 36.19 9.90 -23.52
CA LEU A 544 36.81 10.13 -22.21
C LEU A 544 37.39 8.86 -21.59
N VAL A 545 36.67 7.73 -21.67
CA VAL A 545 37.19 6.45 -21.16
C VAL A 545 38.47 6.05 -21.90
N ASN A 546 38.49 6.19 -23.23
CA ASN A 546 39.68 5.87 -24.02
C ASN A 546 40.85 6.83 -23.79
N GLU A 547 40.60 8.12 -23.56
CA GLU A 547 41.64 9.08 -23.17
C GLU A 547 42.31 8.68 -21.85
N TRP A 548 41.52 8.26 -20.85
CA TRP A 548 42.05 7.76 -19.58
C TRP A 548 42.76 6.42 -19.69
N ILE A 549 42.35 5.57 -20.63
CA ILE A 549 43.08 4.34 -20.94
C ILE A 549 44.43 4.68 -21.58
N GLN A 550 44.45 5.57 -22.57
CA GLN A 550 45.69 6.00 -23.24
C GLN A 550 46.66 6.73 -22.31
N ALA A 551 46.15 7.45 -21.32
CA ALA A 551 46.96 8.13 -20.30
C ALA A 551 47.64 7.16 -19.31
N ASP A 552 47.29 5.88 -19.34
CA ASP A 552 47.89 4.81 -18.53
C ASP A 552 47.94 5.13 -17.02
N LEU A 553 46.80 5.54 -16.47
CA LEU A 553 46.66 6.00 -15.10
C LEU A 553 46.88 4.85 -14.11
N PRO A 554 47.60 5.09 -13.00
CA PRO A 554 47.78 4.08 -11.96
C PRO A 554 46.46 3.81 -11.22
N VAL A 555 46.25 2.56 -10.83
CA VAL A 555 45.11 2.11 -10.03
C VAL A 555 45.61 1.60 -8.69
N ARG A 556 45.15 2.21 -7.60
CA ARG A 556 45.63 1.93 -6.24
C ARG A 556 44.46 1.68 -5.30
N TYR A 557 44.66 0.88 -4.27
CA TYR A 557 43.69 0.73 -3.19
C TYR A 557 44.30 0.99 -1.82
N GLU A 558 43.45 1.38 -0.90
CA GLU A 558 43.75 1.51 0.52
C GLU A 558 42.52 1.15 1.36
N ASP A 559 42.76 0.65 2.56
CA ASP A 559 41.71 0.37 3.55
C ASP A 559 41.70 1.53 4.56
N LEU A 560 40.58 2.23 4.67
CA LEU A 560 40.43 3.42 5.52
C LEU A 560 39.14 3.37 6.35
N PRO A 561 39.07 4.11 7.46
CA PRO A 561 37.80 4.36 8.14
C PRO A 561 36.78 5.01 7.20
N LEU A 562 35.51 4.58 7.26
CA LEU A 562 34.41 5.04 6.41
C LEU A 562 34.28 6.58 6.37
N ALA A 563 34.47 7.24 7.52
CA ALA A 563 34.43 8.70 7.61
C ALA A 563 35.55 9.38 6.80
N GLN A 564 36.76 8.83 6.82
CA GLN A 564 37.89 9.36 6.06
C GLN A 564 37.73 9.13 4.57
N ALA A 565 37.25 7.95 4.18
CA ALA A 565 36.97 7.64 2.79
C ALA A 565 35.90 8.56 2.19
N ARG A 566 34.82 8.85 2.94
CA ARG A 566 33.80 9.83 2.53
C ARG A 566 34.38 11.25 2.42
N ALA A 567 35.26 11.65 3.34
CA ALA A 567 35.91 12.96 3.29
C ALA A 567 36.82 13.15 2.05
N ARG A 568 37.33 12.06 1.47
CA ARG A 568 38.07 12.06 0.19
C ARG A 568 37.17 12.03 -1.05
N GLY A 569 35.85 12.09 -0.88
CA GLY A 569 34.90 12.05 -1.99
C GLY A 569 34.65 10.66 -2.58
N ALA A 570 34.98 9.58 -1.85
CA ALA A 570 34.75 8.22 -2.33
C ALA A 570 33.25 7.96 -2.57
N ILE A 571 32.92 7.49 -3.77
CA ILE A 571 31.54 7.22 -4.21
C ILE A 571 31.18 5.77 -3.87
N GLY A 572 29.95 5.57 -3.40
CA GLY A 572 29.41 4.25 -3.06
C GLY A 572 28.11 3.94 -3.77
N LEU A 573 27.67 2.69 -3.61
CA LEU A 573 26.37 2.21 -4.02
C LEU A 573 25.30 2.82 -3.12
N PHE A 574 24.26 3.39 -3.73
CA PHE A 574 23.15 4.02 -3.03
C PHE A 574 22.36 2.99 -2.22
N GLY A 575 22.19 3.23 -0.91
CA GLY A 575 21.41 2.37 0.00
C GLY A 575 22.18 1.22 0.66
N GLU A 576 23.47 1.01 0.33
CA GLU A 576 24.31 -0.03 0.95
C GLU A 576 24.86 0.43 2.31
N LYS A 577 24.87 -0.49 3.28
CA LYS A 577 25.54 -0.30 4.57
C LYS A 577 26.99 -0.76 4.46
N TYR A 578 27.92 0.14 4.76
CA TYR A 578 29.35 -0.15 4.73
C TYR A 578 29.90 -0.45 6.13
N PRO A 579 30.89 -1.36 6.27
CA PRO A 579 31.60 -1.60 7.52
C PRO A 579 32.43 -0.37 7.97
N GLU A 580 32.93 -0.38 9.20
CA GLU A 580 33.73 0.75 9.75
C GLU A 580 35.02 1.01 8.97
N ILE A 581 35.68 -0.05 8.51
CA ILE A 581 36.84 0.01 7.61
C ILE A 581 36.38 -0.43 6.22
N VAL A 582 36.65 0.40 5.23
CA VAL A 582 36.26 0.20 3.83
C VAL A 582 37.47 0.27 2.92
N ARG A 583 37.46 -0.55 1.88
CA ARG A 583 38.42 -0.48 0.78
C ARG A 583 37.96 0.53 -0.25
N ILE A 584 38.82 1.48 -0.60
CA ILE A 584 38.61 2.36 -1.74
C ILE A 584 39.63 2.07 -2.84
N TYR A 585 39.20 2.16 -4.08
CA TYR A 585 40.09 2.19 -5.24
C TYR A 585 40.13 3.60 -5.82
N THR A 586 41.34 4.08 -6.09
CA THR A 586 41.63 5.36 -6.75
C THR A 586 42.26 5.08 -8.10
N ILE A 587 41.72 5.69 -9.16
CA ILE A 587 42.28 5.66 -10.52
C ILE A 587 42.82 7.05 -10.86
N GLY A 588 44.12 7.15 -11.09
CA GLY A 588 44.85 8.40 -11.24
C GLY A 588 45.63 8.81 -9.99
N ASP A 589 46.18 10.02 -9.99
CA ASP A 589 46.87 10.57 -8.82
C ASP A 589 45.83 10.96 -7.75
N PRO A 590 46.04 10.71 -6.45
CA PRO A 590 45.11 11.13 -5.40
C PRO A 590 44.76 12.63 -5.38
N SER A 591 45.61 13.49 -5.94
CA SER A 591 45.37 14.93 -6.05
C SER A 591 44.56 15.33 -7.31
N ASP A 592 44.48 14.46 -8.31
CA ASP A 592 43.75 14.67 -9.57
C ASP A 592 43.22 13.32 -10.10
N SER A 593 42.41 12.65 -9.27
CA SER A 593 41.91 11.32 -9.56
C SER A 593 40.70 11.38 -10.48
N VAL A 594 40.60 10.43 -11.41
CA VAL A 594 39.42 10.26 -12.26
C VAL A 594 38.27 9.61 -11.49
N SER A 595 38.59 8.67 -10.59
CA SER A 595 37.61 7.89 -9.85
C SER A 595 38.15 7.51 -8.48
N ILE A 596 37.32 7.69 -7.45
CA ILE A 596 37.53 7.16 -6.09
C ILE A 596 36.23 6.47 -5.67
N GLU A 597 36.26 5.14 -5.52
CA GLU A 597 35.04 4.37 -5.25
C GLU A 597 35.25 3.29 -4.19
N PHE A 598 34.21 3.02 -3.40
CA PHE A 598 34.17 1.86 -2.51
C PHE A 598 34.09 0.58 -3.35
N CYS A 599 35.18 -0.18 -3.39
CA CYS A 599 35.24 -1.41 -4.17
C CYS A 599 36.08 -2.49 -3.49
N GLY A 600 35.55 -3.71 -3.46
CA GLY A 600 36.23 -4.88 -2.88
C GLY A 600 36.71 -5.91 -3.90
N GLY A 601 36.52 -5.66 -5.20
CA GLY A 601 36.95 -6.58 -6.25
C GLY A 601 38.38 -6.28 -6.76
N PRO A 602 39.01 -7.21 -7.50
CA PRO A 602 40.31 -7.00 -8.12
C PRO A 602 40.24 -5.98 -9.27
N HIS A 603 41.33 -5.23 -9.46
CA HIS A 603 41.52 -4.28 -10.56
C HIS A 603 42.86 -4.51 -11.25
N VAL A 604 43.02 -3.94 -12.45
CA VAL A 604 44.34 -3.85 -13.10
C VAL A 604 45.19 -2.83 -12.37
N GLU A 605 46.52 -2.89 -12.51
CA GLU A 605 47.43 -1.94 -11.85
C GLU A 605 47.51 -0.57 -12.55
N HIS A 606 47.23 -0.54 -13.85
CA HIS A 606 47.25 0.67 -14.66
C HIS A 606 46.25 0.57 -15.83
N THR A 607 45.66 1.69 -16.25
CA THR A 607 44.54 1.68 -17.22
C THR A 607 44.95 1.33 -18.65
N GLY A 608 46.22 1.44 -19.02
CA GLY A 608 46.70 1.19 -20.39
C GLY A 608 46.62 -0.27 -20.83
N VAL A 609 46.47 -1.23 -19.90
CA VAL A 609 46.24 -2.65 -20.25
C VAL A 609 44.83 -2.96 -20.72
N LEU A 610 43.91 -1.98 -20.65
CA LEU A 610 42.49 -2.18 -20.94
C LEU A 610 42.19 -2.31 -22.44
N GLY A 611 43.09 -1.88 -23.33
CA GLY A 611 42.84 -1.90 -24.78
C GLY A 611 41.99 -0.72 -25.24
N THR A 612 40.98 -0.95 -26.07
CA THR A 612 40.04 0.09 -26.55
C THR A 612 38.65 -0.15 -25.99
N PHE A 613 38.07 0.83 -25.31
CA PHE A 613 36.71 0.74 -24.79
C PHE A 613 35.67 1.16 -25.85
N ARG A 614 34.61 0.36 -26.01
CA ARG A 614 33.49 0.69 -26.91
C ARG A 614 32.14 0.40 -26.30
N ILE A 615 31.21 1.35 -26.40
CA ILE A 615 29.80 1.17 -26.05
C ILE A 615 29.10 0.45 -27.20
N VAL A 616 28.58 -0.74 -26.91
CA VAL A 616 27.85 -1.57 -27.89
C VAL A 616 26.38 -1.18 -27.93
N LYS A 617 25.79 -0.90 -26.76
CA LYS A 617 24.35 -0.61 -26.67
C LYS A 617 24.04 0.26 -25.45
N GLU A 618 23.12 1.18 -25.64
CA GLU A 618 22.46 1.93 -24.59
C GLU A 618 20.94 1.67 -24.67
N GLU A 619 20.30 1.37 -23.53
CA GLU A 619 18.87 1.06 -23.46
C GLU A 619 18.23 1.51 -22.13
N ALA A 620 16.92 1.80 -22.16
CA ALA A 620 16.14 2.01 -20.95
C ALA A 620 15.95 0.69 -20.20
N LEU A 621 16.20 0.66 -18.89
CA LEU A 621 15.94 -0.51 -18.05
C LEU A 621 14.63 -0.37 -17.27
N ALA A 622 14.40 0.82 -16.69
CA ALA A 622 13.21 1.19 -15.94
C ALA A 622 13.07 2.72 -15.97
N ALA A 623 11.95 3.26 -15.47
CA ALA A 623 11.80 4.70 -15.31
C ALA A 623 12.95 5.27 -14.47
N GLY A 624 13.67 6.28 -15.00
CA GLY A 624 14.82 6.87 -14.32
C GLY A 624 16.11 6.03 -14.33
N VAL A 625 16.14 4.85 -14.96
CA VAL A 625 17.32 3.96 -14.98
C VAL A 625 17.68 3.54 -16.41
N ARG A 626 18.93 3.80 -16.79
CA ARG A 626 19.51 3.45 -18.10
C ARG A 626 20.53 2.33 -17.94
N ARG A 627 20.81 1.62 -19.04
CA ARG A 627 21.78 0.53 -19.11
C ARG A 627 22.71 0.75 -20.30
N ILE A 628 24.01 0.64 -20.04
CA ILE A 628 25.06 0.55 -21.06
C ILE A 628 25.62 -0.87 -21.08
N ARG A 629 25.84 -1.38 -22.29
CA ARG A 629 26.67 -2.56 -22.56
C ARG A 629 27.90 -2.12 -23.33
N ALA A 630 29.07 -2.54 -22.87
CA ALA A 630 30.35 -2.17 -23.48
C ALA A 630 31.30 -3.37 -23.58
N VAL A 631 32.31 -3.22 -24.43
CA VAL A 631 33.38 -4.19 -24.66
C VAL A 631 34.75 -3.50 -24.63
N LEU A 632 35.80 -4.29 -24.41
CA LEU A 632 37.20 -3.90 -24.53
C LEU A 632 37.79 -4.67 -25.72
N GLU A 633 38.40 -3.96 -26.67
CA GLU A 633 38.98 -4.49 -27.92
C GLU A 633 40.50 -4.40 -27.96
#